data_AF-A0A2D8D7M4-F1
#
_entry.id   AF-A0A2D8D7M4-F1
#
_cell.length_a   1.000
_cell.length_b   1.000
_cell.length_c   1.000
_cell.angle_alpha   90.00
_cell.angle_beta   90.00
_cell.angle_gamma   90.00
#
_symmetry.space_group_name_H-M   'P 1'
#
loop_
_entity.id
_entity.type
_entity.pdbx_description
1 polymer ?
#
loop_
_entity_poly.entity_id
_entity_poly.type
_entity_poly.pdbx_seq_one_letter_code
_entity_poly.pdbx_strand_id
1 'polypeptide(L)'
;MITPSSRSVRVSLLGLPSLLAISGALALAPALAFAQDAPLVRPGAPGQASTALSPEQAIEVAQAGYSPADVRFLQDMIHHHYQAIEMVNLVADRTNDEEVLSLASRIEASQDDEIAFMQGWLKERGEMAPDPAAHAAMGHGAQHGMSASHKTMAGMATPEQMAALAAASGVEFDRQFLTLMVAHHNGAITMVEDLLDQSGTAYDPVLLNFTTDVTTEQQAEIDAMVGVLASLTEDPRTGLSAGFANAGMSARNMVLVKELRKPAGFYDPGNPSNLPPAIPAETEGEDPSYGKRGSHLSFANTDMAFRGDLMVAGNYHGFNIYRLGAEGMPSLVSSVVCPGGQGDVSIVGDTLIMSVEQHSARVDCGLQGIDDDVSKDRMLGLRIFDISDPALPRQTGVVQNCRGSHTHSVVSGPGQDGKIIVYVSGTGPVRDEKELAGCVAGLPGDENSALFSIDVVEIPVADPSKARVVDSPRVFADESSGGIAGLWRGGDHGDGTQETRRTDQCHDITVFPSLNLAAGACSGNGIILDISDPLKPKRIDAVTDKGFAYWHSATFNNRGDKVVFTDEWGGGMRPRCRVFDPADWGADAVYDIEDGKLTYRSHYKLPAAQGEKENCVAHNGSIVPIPGRDIFAQAWYQGGLSIMDFTDSANPVEIAHFDRGPVSAEHQILGGYWSTYFYKGQIYGTEIARGLDVFRLQPSDYLTQNEIDAAALAQEVNGTFNPQQQFPVEWPADPVVALAYVDQLRRAGVDGALIDPLAASLQAMKAGSGSKAAVKSAAAPLASATLDASQGWRKDALMEVIGELTA
;
A
#
# COMPACT_ATOMS: atom_id res chain seq x y z
N MET A 1 81.98 7.54 7.23
CA MET A 1 82.50 8.56 8.17
C MET A 1 81.94 9.92 7.75
N ILE A 2 81.70 10.81 8.72
CA ILE A 2 81.42 12.25 8.54
C ILE A 2 80.04 12.60 7.95
N THR A 3 79.14 12.91 8.89
CA THR A 3 77.95 13.78 8.83
C THR A 3 78.37 15.28 8.91
N PRO A 4 77.51 16.27 9.23
CA PRO A 4 76.19 16.71 8.71
C PRO A 4 76.22 18.25 8.40
N SER A 5 75.07 18.95 8.51
CA SER A 5 74.84 20.41 8.75
C SER A 5 73.96 21.04 7.64
N SER A 6 72.93 21.86 7.88
CA SER A 6 72.24 22.43 9.07
C SER A 6 70.80 22.87 8.64
N ARG A 7 69.85 23.36 9.45
CA ARG A 7 69.86 24.21 10.66
C ARG A 7 68.65 23.99 11.57
N SER A 8 68.81 24.32 12.85
CA SER A 8 67.74 24.55 13.83
C SER A 8 68.16 25.61 14.87
N VAL A 9 67.24 26.48 15.28
CA VAL A 9 67.39 27.55 16.31
C VAL A 9 65.99 27.75 16.93
N ARG A 10 65.68 27.23 18.13
CA ARG A 10 65.85 27.78 19.50
C ARG A 10 64.98 29.00 19.87
N VAL A 11 64.08 28.82 20.85
CA VAL A 11 63.78 29.66 22.05
C VAL A 11 63.12 28.71 23.10
N SER A 12 63.82 28.25 24.14
CA SER A 12 63.92 28.75 25.55
C SER A 12 62.73 28.41 26.49
N LEU A 13 63.03 27.78 27.64
CA LEU A 13 62.10 27.50 28.75
C LEU A 13 62.05 28.63 29.78
N LEU A 14 60.93 28.79 30.51
CA LEU A 14 60.80 28.57 31.98
C LEU A 14 59.49 29.15 32.56
N GLY A 15 58.76 28.37 33.35
CA GLY A 15 57.56 28.82 34.08
C GLY A 15 56.67 27.67 34.61
N LEU A 16 56.84 27.32 35.88
CA LEU A 16 56.02 26.39 36.69
C LEU A 16 55.59 27.15 37.98
N PRO A 17 54.60 26.70 38.77
CA PRO A 17 53.62 25.63 38.56
C PRO A 17 52.16 26.06 38.89
N SER A 18 51.19 25.16 38.67
CA SER A 18 50.04 24.97 39.58
C SER A 18 49.29 23.67 39.26
N LEU A 19 49.03 22.84 40.27
CA LEU A 19 48.25 21.61 40.12
C LEU A 19 46.76 21.93 40.08
N LEU A 20 46.04 21.37 39.11
CA LEU A 20 44.68 20.88 39.33
C LEU A 20 44.54 19.53 38.65
N ALA A 21 44.14 18.52 39.42
CA ALA A 21 43.76 17.22 38.88
C ALA A 21 42.38 17.32 38.24
N ILE A 22 42.23 16.85 37.02
CA ILE A 22 40.93 16.63 36.38
C ILE A 22 40.85 15.15 36.03
N SER A 23 39.84 14.50 36.59
CA SER A 23 39.55 13.08 36.41
C SER A 23 39.29 12.74 34.94
N GLY A 24 39.69 11.54 34.53
CA GLY A 24 39.37 11.03 33.20
C GLY A 24 37.86 10.79 33.06
N ALA A 25 37.19 11.62 32.27
CA ALA A 25 35.88 11.29 31.72
C ALA A 25 36.11 10.57 30.39
N LEU A 26 35.74 9.28 30.34
CA LEU A 26 35.72 8.50 29.12
C LEU A 26 34.52 8.99 28.29
N ALA A 27 34.74 9.95 27.39
CA ALA A 27 33.68 10.46 26.54
C ALA A 27 33.20 9.36 25.59
N LEU A 28 31.96 8.90 25.78
CA LEU A 28 31.24 8.18 24.73
C LEU A 28 31.16 9.13 23.52
N ALA A 29 31.55 8.64 22.34
CA ALA A 29 31.33 9.38 21.11
C ALA A 29 29.82 9.46 20.86
N PRO A 30 29.23 10.65 20.64
CA PRO A 30 27.86 10.74 20.17
C PRO A 30 27.78 10.09 18.78
N ALA A 31 26.66 9.41 18.52
CA ALA A 31 26.39 8.86 17.19
C ALA A 31 26.43 9.97 16.14
N LEU A 32 26.93 9.64 14.94
CA LEU A 32 26.97 10.57 13.81
C LEU A 32 25.55 10.92 13.39
N ALA A 33 25.10 12.12 13.75
CA ALA A 33 23.96 12.74 13.09
C ALA A 33 24.33 12.97 11.62
N PHE A 34 23.62 12.28 10.70
CA PHE A 34 23.77 12.52 9.27
C PHE A 34 23.24 13.92 8.96
N ALA A 35 24.12 14.83 8.55
CA ALA A 35 23.72 16.15 8.09
C ALA A 35 22.95 16.02 6.76
N GLN A 36 21.69 16.41 6.75
CA GLN A 36 20.88 16.52 5.54
C GLN A 36 21.12 17.90 4.91
N ASP A 37 21.69 17.94 3.70
CA ASP A 37 21.96 19.19 2.98
C ASP A 37 20.69 19.85 2.38
N ALA A 38 19.58 19.10 2.26
CA ALA A 38 18.33 19.56 1.66
C ALA A 38 17.40 20.24 2.71
N PRO A 39 16.79 21.40 2.38
CA PRO A 39 15.95 22.15 3.31
C PRO A 39 14.67 21.41 3.70
N LEU A 40 14.34 21.50 4.99
CA LEU A 40 13.03 21.17 5.55
C LEU A 40 12.14 22.43 5.51
N VAL A 41 11.01 22.36 4.81
CA VAL A 41 10.15 23.50 4.46
C VAL A 41 8.74 23.27 4.99
N ARG A 42 8.15 24.29 5.61
CA ARG A 42 6.70 24.36 5.88
C ARG A 42 6.09 25.50 5.06
N PRO A 43 5.23 25.20 4.08
CA PRO A 43 4.38 26.17 3.41
C PRO A 43 3.47 26.92 4.40
N GLY A 44 3.10 28.15 4.06
CA GLY A 44 2.01 28.83 4.76
C GLY A 44 0.66 28.55 4.10
N ALA A 45 -0.39 29.21 4.60
CA ALA A 45 -1.70 29.26 3.96
C ALA A 45 -1.61 29.75 2.49
N PRO A 46 -2.62 29.48 1.63
CA PRO A 46 -2.57 29.79 0.20
C PRO A 46 -2.09 31.22 -0.12
N GLY A 47 -1.08 31.32 -0.98
CA GLY A 47 -0.47 32.59 -1.40
C GLY A 47 0.60 33.15 -0.45
N GLN A 48 0.76 32.61 0.76
CA GLN A 48 1.80 33.05 1.70
C GLN A 48 3.21 32.56 1.28
N ALA A 49 4.23 32.97 2.03
CA ALA A 49 5.60 32.50 1.86
C ALA A 49 5.85 31.24 2.72
N SER A 50 6.63 30.32 2.19
CA SER A 50 7.08 29.11 2.91
C SER A 50 8.25 29.44 3.84
N THR A 51 8.35 28.74 4.96
CA THR A 51 9.38 28.94 5.99
C THR A 51 10.22 27.67 6.18
N ALA A 52 11.52 27.81 6.39
CA ALA A 52 12.34 26.67 6.83
C ALA A 52 11.97 26.25 8.27
N LEU A 53 11.95 24.94 8.54
CA LEU A 53 11.82 24.36 9.88
C LEU A 53 13.16 23.81 10.36
N SER A 54 13.36 23.71 11.68
CA SER A 54 14.39 22.83 12.24
C SER A 54 13.80 21.44 12.55
N PRO A 55 14.57 20.33 12.46
CA PRO A 55 14.07 18.98 12.71
C PRO A 55 13.42 18.78 14.09
N GLU A 56 13.82 19.59 15.08
CA GLU A 56 13.37 19.49 16.47
C GLU A 56 11.99 20.11 16.72
N GLN A 57 11.41 20.83 15.75
CA GLN A 57 10.16 21.58 15.90
C GLN A 57 8.88 20.78 15.56
N ALA A 58 8.96 19.45 15.44
CA ALA A 58 7.95 18.63 14.75
C ALA A 58 7.06 17.71 15.61
N ILE A 59 7.18 17.67 16.95
CA ILE A 59 6.53 16.63 17.80
C ILE A 59 6.03 17.17 19.16
N GLU A 60 4.72 17.07 19.52
CA GLU A 60 4.23 17.16 20.94
C GLU A 60 2.76 16.67 21.27
N VAL A 61 2.66 15.50 21.95
CA VAL A 61 1.91 15.06 23.19
C VAL A 61 0.43 15.42 23.58
N ALA A 62 -0.35 14.41 24.09
CA ALA A 62 -1.20 14.32 25.34
C ALA A 62 -2.49 13.40 25.35
N GLN A 63 -2.50 12.32 26.20
CA GLN A 63 -3.56 11.74 27.13
C GLN A 63 -5.05 11.44 26.71
N ALA A 64 -5.96 10.76 27.49
CA ALA A 64 -5.94 9.55 28.40
C ALA A 64 -7.34 9.23 29.08
N GLY A 65 -7.74 7.95 29.37
CA GLY A 65 -8.78 7.55 30.38
C GLY A 65 -9.75 6.36 30.05
N TYR A 66 -10.05 5.44 31.00
CA TYR A 66 -10.73 4.11 30.79
C TYR A 66 -12.28 4.12 30.79
N SER A 67 -12.98 3.07 30.28
CA SER A 67 -14.42 3.13 29.93
C SER A 67 -15.24 1.84 30.11
N PRO A 68 -16.60 1.91 30.04
CA PRO A 68 -17.47 0.74 30.21
C PRO A 68 -17.39 -0.36 29.13
N ALA A 69 -16.58 -0.22 28.08
CA ALA A 69 -16.35 -1.30 27.12
C ALA A 69 -15.31 -2.32 27.62
N ASP A 70 -14.37 -1.88 28.48
CA ASP A 70 -13.37 -2.69 29.18
C ASP A 70 -14.01 -3.86 29.95
N VAL A 71 -15.13 -3.57 30.63
CA VAL A 71 -15.90 -4.54 31.41
C VAL A 71 -16.53 -5.61 30.52
N ARG A 72 -17.03 -5.24 29.33
CA ARG A 72 -17.69 -6.19 28.41
C ARG A 72 -16.68 -7.12 27.76
N PHE A 73 -15.56 -6.59 27.29
CA PHE A 73 -14.48 -7.38 26.71
C PHE A 73 -14.02 -8.51 27.65
N LEU A 74 -13.78 -8.20 28.93
CA LEU A 74 -13.35 -9.21 29.90
C LEU A 74 -14.42 -10.28 30.18
N GLN A 75 -15.71 -9.94 30.09
CA GLN A 75 -16.80 -10.89 30.25
C GLN A 75 -16.91 -11.84 29.04
N ASP A 76 -16.78 -11.30 27.83
CA ASP A 76 -16.83 -12.08 26.59
C ASP A 76 -15.56 -12.95 26.43
N MET A 77 -14.38 -12.43 26.73
CA MET A 77 -13.11 -13.14 26.61
C MET A 77 -12.98 -14.34 27.57
N ILE A 78 -13.58 -14.29 28.78
CA ILE A 78 -13.67 -15.46 29.68
C ILE A 78 -14.37 -16.66 28.99
N HIS A 79 -15.38 -16.40 28.17
CA HIS A 79 -16.11 -17.44 27.46
C HIS A 79 -15.39 -17.91 26.18
N HIS A 80 -14.64 -17.00 25.55
CA HIS A 80 -13.78 -17.30 24.41
C HIS A 80 -12.68 -18.29 24.81
N HIS A 81 -11.90 -17.93 25.83
CA HIS A 81 -10.80 -18.75 26.34
C HIS A 81 -11.21 -20.17 26.75
N TYR A 82 -12.42 -20.33 27.29
CA TYR A 82 -12.91 -21.65 27.68
C TYR A 82 -13.06 -22.63 26.50
N GLN A 83 -13.37 -22.15 25.29
CA GLN A 83 -13.46 -23.02 24.11
C GLN A 83 -12.09 -23.48 23.59
N ALA A 84 -11.02 -22.71 23.79
CA ALA A 84 -9.65 -23.17 23.53
C ALA A 84 -9.34 -24.43 24.37
N ILE A 85 -9.70 -24.39 25.65
CA ILE A 85 -9.53 -25.52 26.58
C ILE A 85 -10.37 -26.73 26.12
N GLU A 86 -11.60 -26.54 25.64
CA GLU A 86 -12.41 -27.64 25.06
C GLU A 86 -11.74 -28.30 23.84
N MET A 87 -11.08 -27.52 22.97
CA MET A 87 -10.33 -28.07 21.83
C MET A 87 -9.04 -28.78 22.25
N VAL A 88 -8.29 -28.22 23.20
CA VAL A 88 -7.04 -28.81 23.73
C VAL A 88 -7.31 -30.17 24.39
N ASN A 89 -8.41 -30.32 25.12
CA ASN A 89 -8.81 -31.58 25.76
C ASN A 89 -8.98 -32.76 24.80
N LEU A 90 -9.09 -32.51 23.48
CA LEU A 90 -9.15 -33.58 22.47
C LEU A 90 -7.77 -34.10 22.04
N VAL A 91 -6.68 -33.33 22.20
CA VAL A 91 -5.41 -33.57 21.49
C VAL A 91 -4.73 -34.89 21.90
N ALA A 92 -4.68 -35.19 23.19
CA ALA A 92 -3.93 -36.33 23.74
C ALA A 92 -4.42 -37.72 23.24
N ASP A 93 -5.69 -37.82 22.85
CA ASP A 93 -6.31 -39.06 22.34
C ASP A 93 -6.33 -39.15 20.80
N ARG A 94 -5.83 -38.13 20.09
CA ARG A 94 -6.07 -37.94 18.64
C ARG A 94 -4.83 -37.81 17.77
N THR A 95 -3.70 -37.39 18.34
CA THR A 95 -2.42 -37.29 17.64
C THR A 95 -1.25 -37.87 18.43
N ASN A 96 -0.15 -38.12 17.74
CA ASN A 96 1.14 -38.49 18.30
C ASN A 96 2.27 -37.56 17.83
N ASP A 97 1.93 -36.42 17.24
CA ASP A 97 2.88 -35.38 16.85
C ASP A 97 3.38 -34.63 18.09
N GLU A 98 4.70 -34.63 18.30
CA GLU A 98 5.32 -34.07 19.51
C GLU A 98 5.25 -32.53 19.55
N GLU A 99 5.17 -31.85 18.40
CA GLU A 99 5.05 -30.38 18.34
C GLU A 99 3.61 -29.96 18.64
N VAL A 100 2.61 -30.65 18.10
CA VAL A 100 1.18 -30.41 18.40
C VAL A 100 0.85 -30.71 19.87
N LEU A 101 1.33 -31.83 20.42
CA LEU A 101 1.15 -32.17 21.84
C LEU A 101 1.80 -31.13 22.77
N SER A 102 3.02 -30.69 22.43
CA SER A 102 3.76 -29.67 23.17
C SER A 102 3.07 -28.30 23.14
N LEU A 103 2.44 -27.95 22.01
CA LEU A 103 1.71 -26.70 21.83
C LEU A 103 0.38 -26.69 22.57
N ALA A 104 -0.41 -27.76 22.46
CA ALA A 104 -1.66 -27.92 23.20
C ALA A 104 -1.48 -27.76 24.72
N SER A 105 -0.43 -28.36 25.29
CA SER A 105 -0.10 -28.23 26.72
C SER A 105 0.34 -26.83 27.16
N ARG A 106 0.75 -25.95 26.23
CA ARG A 106 1.02 -24.53 26.56
C ARG A 106 -0.27 -23.72 26.55
N ILE A 107 -1.08 -23.89 25.51
CA ILE A 107 -2.40 -23.26 25.37
C ILE A 107 -3.27 -23.55 26.60
N GLU A 108 -3.29 -24.79 27.11
CA GLU A 108 -4.06 -25.12 28.33
C GLU A 108 -3.65 -24.26 29.53
N ALA A 109 -2.34 -24.07 29.73
CA ALA A 109 -1.79 -23.40 30.90
C ALA A 109 -1.94 -21.87 30.85
N SER A 110 -1.72 -21.25 29.69
CA SER A 110 -1.93 -19.80 29.50
C SER A 110 -3.41 -19.43 29.66
N GLN A 111 -4.29 -20.15 28.97
CA GLN A 111 -5.73 -19.88 28.96
C GLN A 111 -6.38 -19.99 30.35
N ASP A 112 -5.98 -20.97 31.17
CA ASP A 112 -6.46 -21.12 32.55
C ASP A 112 -6.04 -19.94 33.47
N ASP A 113 -4.78 -19.50 33.38
CA ASP A 113 -4.25 -18.37 34.16
C ASP A 113 -4.89 -17.03 33.72
N GLU A 114 -5.11 -16.84 32.42
CA GLU A 114 -5.78 -15.66 31.86
C GLU A 114 -7.26 -15.58 32.29
N ILE A 115 -8.00 -16.69 32.29
CA ILE A 115 -9.38 -16.73 32.84
C ILE A 115 -9.40 -16.31 34.32
N ALA A 116 -8.45 -16.79 35.11
CA ALA A 116 -8.35 -16.46 36.53
C ALA A 116 -8.08 -14.95 36.74
N PHE A 117 -7.21 -14.35 35.92
CA PHE A 117 -6.95 -12.91 35.91
C PHE A 117 -8.21 -12.09 35.60
N MET A 118 -8.91 -12.39 34.49
CA MET A 118 -10.08 -11.62 34.04
C MET A 118 -11.19 -11.61 35.11
N GLN A 119 -11.43 -12.78 35.73
CA GLN A 119 -12.36 -12.89 36.83
C GLN A 119 -11.94 -12.09 38.07
N GLY A 120 -10.64 -11.98 38.36
CA GLY A 120 -10.11 -11.16 39.44
C GLY A 120 -10.35 -9.67 39.20
N TRP A 121 -9.95 -9.19 38.02
CA TRP A 121 -10.07 -7.78 37.61
C TRP A 121 -11.49 -7.25 37.73
N LEU A 122 -12.48 -8.04 37.27
CA LEU A 122 -13.91 -7.72 37.35
C LEU A 122 -14.40 -7.64 38.80
N LYS A 123 -14.07 -8.65 39.63
CA LYS A 123 -14.50 -8.72 41.04
C LYS A 123 -13.95 -7.57 41.88
N GLU A 124 -12.70 -7.14 41.65
CA GLU A 124 -12.08 -6.02 42.37
C GLU A 124 -12.75 -4.67 42.10
N ARG A 125 -13.28 -4.48 40.88
CA ARG A 125 -13.95 -3.24 40.44
C ARG A 125 -15.47 -3.26 40.70
N GLY A 126 -15.97 -4.34 41.32
CA GLY A 126 -17.39 -4.50 41.67
C GLY A 126 -18.28 -4.97 40.52
N GLU A 127 -17.67 -5.39 39.41
CA GLU A 127 -18.36 -5.85 38.21
C GLU A 127 -18.67 -7.36 38.26
N MET A 128 -19.61 -7.80 37.42
CA MET A 128 -20.01 -9.20 37.34
C MET A 128 -18.95 -10.02 36.58
N ALA A 129 -18.41 -11.06 37.21
CA ALA A 129 -17.52 -12.04 36.59
C ALA A 129 -18.33 -13.31 36.22
N PRO A 130 -18.40 -13.70 34.93
CA PRO A 130 -19.18 -14.86 34.50
C PRO A 130 -18.53 -16.19 34.90
N ASP A 131 -19.36 -17.24 34.92
CA ASP A 131 -18.92 -18.65 35.05
C ASP A 131 -18.49 -19.16 33.66
N PRO A 132 -17.21 -19.55 33.44
CA PRO A 132 -16.71 -19.93 32.12
C PRO A 132 -17.53 -21.05 31.47
N ALA A 133 -17.98 -22.03 32.27
CA ALA A 133 -18.72 -23.20 31.81
C ALA A 133 -20.21 -22.94 31.53
N ALA A 134 -20.71 -21.71 31.73
CA ALA A 134 -22.14 -21.39 31.57
C ALA A 134 -22.70 -21.64 30.16
N HIS A 135 -21.85 -21.71 29.13
CA HIS A 135 -22.23 -22.13 27.78
C HIS A 135 -22.90 -23.52 27.73
N ALA A 136 -22.52 -24.44 28.62
CA ALA A 136 -23.10 -25.78 28.70
C ALA A 136 -24.57 -25.80 29.19
N ALA A 137 -25.06 -24.72 29.82
CA ALA A 137 -26.36 -24.69 30.49
C ALA A 137 -27.53 -24.15 29.63
N MET A 138 -27.26 -23.56 28.46
CA MET A 138 -28.30 -22.97 27.60
C MET A 138 -28.92 -23.94 26.59
N GLY A 139 -28.43 -25.19 26.55
CA GLY A 139 -29.12 -26.30 25.91
C GLY A 139 -30.29 -26.80 26.76
N HIS A 140 -31.53 -26.47 26.35
CA HIS A 140 -32.82 -26.89 26.92
C HIS A 140 -33.44 -26.03 28.06
N GLY A 141 -33.77 -24.78 27.72
CA GLY A 141 -35.17 -24.34 27.85
C GLY A 141 -35.53 -23.29 28.91
N ALA A 142 -35.68 -22.05 28.45
CA ALA A 142 -36.59 -21.06 29.07
C ALA A 142 -37.09 -20.06 28.02
N GLN A 143 -38.40 -20.09 27.71
CA GLN A 143 -39.05 -18.94 27.07
C GLN A 143 -39.28 -17.87 28.14
N HIS A 144 -38.68 -16.68 27.96
CA HIS A 144 -39.28 -15.35 28.16
C HIS A 144 -38.21 -14.26 28.46
N GLY A 145 -37.92 -13.42 27.47
CA GLY A 145 -37.64 -11.99 27.69
C GLY A 145 -36.23 -11.55 28.08
N MET A 146 -35.26 -11.72 27.18
CA MET A 146 -34.16 -10.76 27.00
C MET A 146 -33.86 -10.53 25.51
N SER A 147 -33.21 -9.41 25.19
CA SER A 147 -33.05 -8.89 23.82
C SER A 147 -32.17 -9.78 22.93
N ALA A 148 -32.45 -9.76 21.62
CA ALA A 148 -31.66 -10.46 20.62
C ALA A 148 -30.36 -9.70 20.30
N SER A 149 -29.24 -10.11 20.91
CA SER A 149 -27.89 -9.66 20.51
C SER A 149 -26.75 -10.60 20.97
N HIS A 150 -26.92 -11.92 20.84
CA HIS A 150 -25.76 -12.82 20.82
C HIS A 150 -25.27 -12.93 19.38
N LYS A 151 -24.33 -12.06 18.99
CA LYS A 151 -23.40 -12.40 17.91
C LYS A 151 -22.49 -13.53 18.41
N THR A 152 -22.15 -14.49 17.55
CA THR A 152 -21.04 -15.40 17.81
C THR A 152 -19.75 -14.59 17.96
N MET A 153 -18.99 -14.84 19.04
CA MET A 153 -17.70 -14.16 19.26
C MET A 153 -16.72 -14.56 18.16
N ALA A 154 -15.78 -13.65 17.83
CA ALA A 154 -14.87 -13.84 16.71
C ALA A 154 -14.00 -15.11 16.90
N GLY A 155 -13.75 -15.85 15.82
CA GLY A 155 -12.87 -17.04 15.83
C GLY A 155 -13.41 -18.30 16.50
N MET A 156 -14.53 -18.24 17.24
CA MET A 156 -15.11 -19.41 17.91
C MET A 156 -15.45 -20.53 16.90
N ALA A 157 -15.05 -21.76 17.22
CA ALA A 157 -15.44 -22.96 16.49
C ALA A 157 -16.94 -23.26 16.67
N THR A 158 -17.62 -23.57 15.56
CA THR A 158 -19.03 -23.98 15.58
C THR A 158 -19.21 -25.38 16.21
N PRO A 159 -20.41 -25.72 16.71
CA PRO A 159 -20.70 -27.09 17.18
C PRO A 159 -20.40 -28.17 16.14
N GLU A 160 -20.60 -27.87 14.86
CA GLU A 160 -20.29 -28.76 13.73
C GLU A 160 -18.77 -28.93 13.54
N GLN A 161 -17.99 -27.85 13.66
CA GLN A 161 -16.52 -27.91 13.62
C GLN A 161 -15.95 -28.66 14.82
N MET A 162 -16.49 -28.44 16.03
CA MET A 162 -16.10 -29.19 17.23
C MET A 162 -16.43 -30.69 17.11
N ALA A 163 -17.59 -31.03 16.53
CA ALA A 163 -17.95 -32.42 16.26
C ALA A 163 -17.07 -33.08 15.18
N ALA A 164 -16.65 -32.33 14.15
CA ALA A 164 -15.72 -32.80 13.13
C ALA A 164 -14.31 -33.03 13.71
N LEU A 165 -13.78 -32.06 14.47
CA LEU A 165 -12.51 -32.15 15.16
C LEU A 165 -12.47 -33.36 16.11
N ALA A 166 -13.53 -33.55 16.89
CA ALA A 166 -13.65 -34.69 17.80
C ALA A 166 -13.74 -36.06 17.10
N ALA A 167 -14.00 -36.10 15.78
CA ALA A 167 -14.07 -37.30 14.96
C ALA A 167 -12.78 -37.59 14.14
N ALA A 168 -11.90 -36.60 13.96
CA ALA A 168 -10.65 -36.72 13.21
C ALA A 168 -9.53 -37.43 14.00
N SER A 169 -8.45 -37.85 13.32
CA SER A 169 -7.23 -38.38 13.96
C SER A 169 -5.98 -38.25 13.07
N GLY A 170 -4.78 -38.17 13.66
CA GLY A 170 -3.51 -38.01 12.93
C GLY A 170 -3.43 -36.70 12.13
N VAL A 171 -2.72 -36.69 10.99
CA VAL A 171 -2.47 -35.47 10.19
C VAL A 171 -3.74 -34.67 9.80
N GLU A 172 -4.88 -35.35 9.68
CA GLU A 172 -6.18 -34.68 9.46
C GLU A 172 -6.67 -33.95 10.72
N PHE A 173 -6.52 -34.57 11.90
CA PHE A 173 -6.74 -33.90 13.18
C PHE A 173 -5.73 -32.77 13.38
N ASP A 174 -4.44 -32.99 13.13
CA ASP A 174 -3.40 -31.97 13.30
C ASP A 174 -3.73 -30.72 12.48
N ARG A 175 -4.08 -30.89 11.19
CA ARG A 175 -4.51 -29.78 10.33
C ARG A 175 -5.77 -29.09 10.85
N GLN A 176 -6.80 -29.85 11.24
CA GLN A 176 -8.06 -29.28 11.74
C GLN A 176 -7.87 -28.56 13.08
N PHE A 177 -7.12 -29.14 14.02
CA PHE A 177 -6.77 -28.56 15.32
C PHE A 177 -6.00 -27.25 15.12
N LEU A 178 -4.91 -27.27 14.35
CA LEU A 178 -4.10 -26.08 14.08
C LEU A 178 -4.92 -25.00 13.35
N THR A 179 -5.76 -25.36 12.38
CA THR A 179 -6.59 -24.38 11.65
C THR A 179 -7.68 -23.77 12.55
N LEU A 180 -8.36 -24.58 13.36
CA LEU A 180 -9.40 -24.09 14.28
C LEU A 180 -8.79 -23.27 15.42
N MET A 181 -7.67 -23.69 15.98
CA MET A 181 -6.99 -22.97 17.06
C MET A 181 -6.33 -21.66 16.56
N VAL A 182 -5.76 -21.64 15.34
CA VAL A 182 -5.33 -20.38 14.69
C VAL A 182 -6.51 -19.45 14.46
N ALA A 183 -7.66 -19.94 14.00
CA ALA A 183 -8.86 -19.13 13.82
C ALA A 183 -9.41 -18.60 15.16
N HIS A 184 -9.38 -19.43 16.20
CA HIS A 184 -9.77 -19.09 17.56
C HIS A 184 -8.90 -17.97 18.13
N HIS A 185 -7.57 -18.16 18.14
CA HIS A 185 -6.62 -17.16 18.64
C HIS A 185 -6.66 -15.84 17.84
N ASN A 186 -6.83 -15.89 16.52
CA ASN A 186 -7.10 -14.69 15.70
C ASN A 186 -8.41 -13.99 16.13
N GLY A 187 -9.40 -14.75 16.58
CA GLY A 187 -10.63 -14.23 17.18
C GLY A 187 -10.39 -13.47 18.48
N ALA A 188 -9.56 -14.02 19.38
CA ALA A 188 -9.16 -13.33 20.61
C ALA A 188 -8.40 -12.02 20.31
N ILE A 189 -7.46 -12.04 19.36
CA ILE A 189 -6.77 -10.82 18.90
C ILE A 189 -7.76 -9.82 18.29
N THR A 190 -8.72 -10.28 17.47
CA THR A 190 -9.78 -9.40 16.92
C THR A 190 -10.64 -8.78 18.02
N MET A 191 -10.94 -9.52 19.09
CA MET A 191 -11.67 -8.97 20.25
C MET A 191 -10.83 -7.95 21.04
N VAL A 192 -9.50 -8.08 21.05
CA VAL A 192 -8.59 -7.05 21.58
C VAL A 192 -8.55 -5.83 20.65
N GLU A 193 -8.48 -6.00 19.32
CA GLU A 193 -8.59 -4.90 18.34
C GLU A 193 -9.91 -4.14 18.53
N ASP A 194 -11.05 -4.84 18.52
CA ASP A 194 -12.39 -4.29 18.72
C ASP A 194 -12.54 -3.55 20.05
N LEU A 195 -11.82 -3.99 21.10
CA LEU A 195 -11.72 -3.23 22.35
C LEU A 195 -10.91 -1.94 22.13
N LEU A 196 -9.67 -2.04 21.63
CA LEU A 196 -8.72 -0.93 21.52
C LEU A 196 -9.11 0.16 20.50
N ASP A 197 -9.99 -0.15 19.55
CA ASP A 197 -10.56 0.81 18.59
C ASP A 197 -11.70 1.67 19.19
N GLN A 198 -12.28 1.27 20.32
CA GLN A 198 -13.29 2.07 21.01
C GLN A 198 -12.66 3.21 21.80
N SER A 199 -13.06 4.45 21.53
CA SER A 199 -12.52 5.62 22.26
C SER A 199 -12.83 5.54 23.77
N GLY A 200 -11.78 5.47 24.58
CA GLY A 200 -11.86 5.37 26.04
C GLY A 200 -11.53 3.99 26.62
N THR A 201 -11.10 2.99 25.85
CA THR A 201 -10.84 1.64 26.37
C THR A 201 -9.39 1.35 26.73
N ALA A 202 -9.18 0.29 27.54
CA ALA A 202 -7.89 -0.28 27.93
C ALA A 202 -6.89 0.74 28.51
N TYR A 203 -7.34 1.83 29.13
CA TYR A 203 -6.46 2.79 29.80
C TYR A 203 -6.16 2.42 31.27
N ASP A 204 -6.81 1.39 31.83
CA ASP A 204 -6.36 0.76 33.07
C ASP A 204 -5.07 -0.02 32.76
N PRO A 205 -3.89 0.32 33.35
CA PRO A 205 -2.62 -0.29 32.95
C PRO A 205 -2.57 -1.81 33.16
N VAL A 206 -3.35 -2.33 34.11
CA VAL A 206 -3.41 -3.78 34.39
C VAL A 206 -4.24 -4.48 33.30
N LEU A 207 -5.32 -3.85 32.81
CA LEU A 207 -6.03 -4.32 31.62
C LEU A 207 -5.20 -4.17 30.34
N LEU A 208 -4.47 -3.06 30.17
CA LEU A 208 -3.63 -2.83 28.99
C LEU A 208 -2.53 -3.89 28.87
N ASN A 209 -1.85 -4.18 29.99
CA ASN A 209 -0.88 -5.26 30.05
C ASN A 209 -1.54 -6.59 29.69
N PHE A 210 -2.67 -6.94 30.29
CA PHE A 210 -3.40 -8.17 29.94
C PHE A 210 -3.80 -8.24 28.45
N THR A 211 -4.29 -7.16 27.84
CA THR A 211 -4.58 -7.16 26.40
C THR A 211 -3.31 -7.31 25.54
N THR A 212 -2.17 -6.84 26.05
CA THR A 212 -0.85 -7.01 25.42
C THR A 212 -0.35 -8.45 25.59
N ASP A 213 -0.53 -9.05 26.76
CA ASP A 213 -0.16 -10.42 27.10
C ASP A 213 -0.99 -11.39 26.25
N VAL A 214 -2.33 -11.29 26.25
CA VAL A 214 -3.23 -12.03 25.34
C VAL A 214 -2.78 -11.87 23.89
N THR A 215 -2.51 -10.64 23.42
CA THR A 215 -2.06 -10.43 22.03
C THR A 215 -0.71 -11.08 21.76
N THR A 216 0.21 -11.09 22.72
CA THR A 216 1.58 -11.59 22.54
C THR A 216 1.67 -13.11 22.66
N GLU A 217 1.00 -13.71 23.64
CA GLU A 217 0.98 -15.16 23.85
C GLU A 217 0.14 -15.86 22.79
N GLN A 218 -1.09 -15.38 22.52
CA GLN A 218 -1.93 -15.94 21.46
C GLN A 218 -1.26 -15.81 20.10
N GLN A 219 -0.53 -14.71 19.84
CA GLN A 219 0.28 -14.59 18.63
C GLN A 219 1.44 -15.60 18.62
N ALA A 220 2.22 -15.73 19.69
CA ALA A 220 3.35 -16.65 19.72
C ALA A 220 2.90 -18.11 19.51
N GLU A 221 1.69 -18.45 19.98
CA GLU A 221 1.03 -19.72 19.70
C GLU A 221 0.55 -19.82 18.25
N ILE A 222 -0.05 -18.77 17.66
CA ILE A 222 -0.33 -18.73 16.21
C ILE A 222 0.95 -18.90 15.39
N ASP A 223 2.02 -18.18 15.71
CA ASP A 223 3.29 -18.22 14.97
C ASP A 223 3.92 -19.63 15.05
N ALA A 224 3.75 -20.34 16.17
CA ALA A 224 4.10 -21.76 16.28
C ALA A 224 3.20 -22.65 15.40
N MET A 225 1.87 -22.47 15.43
CA MET A 225 0.93 -23.23 14.59
C MET A 225 1.17 -22.99 13.09
N VAL A 226 1.42 -21.74 12.71
CA VAL A 226 1.72 -21.31 11.33
C VAL A 226 3.12 -21.77 10.93
N GLY A 227 4.10 -21.82 11.82
CA GLY A 227 5.41 -22.42 11.56
C GLY A 227 5.31 -23.89 11.15
N VAL A 228 4.50 -24.68 11.87
CA VAL A 228 4.20 -26.08 11.52
C VAL A 228 3.52 -26.16 10.15
N LEU A 229 2.53 -25.31 9.86
CA LEU A 229 1.85 -25.26 8.56
C LEU A 229 2.76 -24.80 7.40
N ALA A 230 3.63 -23.81 7.63
CA ALA A 230 4.50 -23.19 6.62
C ALA A 230 5.68 -24.07 6.23
N SER A 231 6.12 -24.98 7.11
CA SER A 231 7.14 -26.01 6.83
C SER A 231 6.79 -26.95 5.64
N LEU A 232 5.57 -26.82 5.09
CA LEU A 232 5.03 -27.60 3.98
C LEU A 232 5.06 -26.85 2.62
N THR A 233 5.68 -25.67 2.50
CA THR A 233 5.66 -24.79 1.29
C THR A 233 7.07 -24.46 0.76
N GLU A 234 7.23 -24.24 -0.56
CA GLU A 234 8.54 -24.11 -1.25
C GLU A 234 8.93 -22.70 -1.81
N ASP A 235 8.17 -21.61 -1.59
CA ASP A 235 8.53 -20.26 -2.11
C ASP A 235 9.71 -19.62 -1.33
N PRO A 236 10.75 -19.07 -1.99
CA PRO A 236 11.93 -18.49 -1.33
C PRO A 236 11.68 -17.14 -0.61
N ARG A 237 10.45 -16.63 -0.60
CA ARG A 237 10.00 -15.51 0.26
C ARG A 237 9.47 -15.99 1.61
N THR A 238 9.01 -17.23 1.71
CA THR A 238 8.50 -17.78 2.96
C THR A 238 9.62 -17.90 4.00
N GLY A 239 9.45 -17.23 5.15
CA GLY A 239 10.41 -17.28 6.25
C GLY A 239 11.62 -16.34 6.13
N LEU A 240 11.53 -15.27 5.33
CA LEU A 240 12.54 -14.20 5.35
C LEU A 240 12.67 -13.60 6.76
N SER A 241 13.90 -13.44 7.25
CA SER A 241 14.14 -12.92 8.60
C SER A 241 13.65 -11.48 8.77
N ALA A 242 12.99 -11.16 9.87
CA ALA A 242 12.50 -9.81 10.15
C ALA A 242 13.62 -8.76 10.32
N GLY A 243 13.28 -7.49 10.11
CA GLY A 243 14.11 -6.34 10.51
C GLY A 243 13.82 -5.04 9.74
N PHE A 244 13.72 -3.92 10.46
CA PHE A 244 13.52 -2.60 9.85
C PHE A 244 14.69 -2.18 8.93
N ALA A 245 15.93 -2.49 9.32
CA ALA A 245 17.14 -2.10 8.57
C ALA A 245 17.77 -3.26 7.77
N ASN A 246 17.53 -4.49 8.21
CA ASN A 246 18.33 -5.67 7.84
C ASN A 246 17.47 -6.94 7.71
N ALA A 247 16.19 -6.80 7.35
CA ALA A 247 15.36 -7.94 6.97
C ALA A 247 16.03 -8.78 5.87
N GLY A 248 15.73 -10.08 5.87
CA GLY A 248 16.06 -10.98 4.77
C GLY A 248 15.37 -10.48 3.50
N MET A 249 16.04 -10.64 2.36
CA MET A 249 15.53 -10.15 1.08
C MET A 249 15.55 -11.27 0.04
N SER A 250 14.50 -11.32 -0.79
CA SER A 250 14.40 -12.23 -1.94
C SER A 250 14.25 -11.42 -3.21
N ALA A 251 14.94 -11.82 -4.29
CA ALA A 251 14.86 -11.13 -5.57
C ALA A 251 15.00 -12.12 -6.73
N ARG A 252 14.13 -12.00 -7.75
CA ARG A 252 14.15 -12.82 -8.97
C ARG A 252 14.03 -11.93 -10.20
N ASN A 253 14.95 -12.10 -11.15
CA ASN A 253 14.99 -11.37 -12.42
C ASN A 253 15.03 -9.83 -12.31
N MET A 254 15.44 -9.32 -11.15
CA MET A 254 15.67 -7.90 -10.89
C MET A 254 16.69 -7.70 -9.76
N VAL A 255 17.17 -6.46 -9.59
CA VAL A 255 18.03 -6.06 -8.49
C VAL A 255 17.55 -4.77 -7.84
N LEU A 256 17.63 -4.72 -6.50
CA LEU A 256 17.63 -3.47 -5.75
C LEU A 256 18.94 -2.72 -6.07
N VAL A 257 18.82 -1.57 -6.73
CA VAL A 257 19.95 -0.72 -7.13
C VAL A 257 20.29 0.29 -6.04
N LYS A 258 19.26 0.85 -5.39
CA LYS A 258 19.42 1.88 -4.38
C LYS A 258 18.29 1.84 -3.36
N GLU A 259 18.66 1.91 -2.09
CA GLU A 259 17.76 2.22 -0.98
C GLU A 259 18.07 3.64 -0.47
N LEU A 260 17.02 4.40 -0.15
CA LEU A 260 17.09 5.70 0.51
C LEU A 260 16.15 5.69 1.71
N ARG A 261 16.67 5.98 2.91
CA ARG A 261 15.83 6.14 4.11
C ARG A 261 15.02 7.43 4.04
N LYS A 262 13.90 7.48 4.76
CA LYS A 262 13.09 8.69 4.89
C LYS A 262 13.94 9.88 5.39
N PRO A 263 13.74 11.09 4.85
CA PRO A 263 14.46 12.28 5.28
C PRO A 263 13.96 12.80 6.63
N ALA A 264 14.73 13.69 7.25
CA ALA A 264 14.36 14.33 8.51
C ALA A 264 13.00 15.04 8.42
N GLY A 265 12.20 14.95 9.47
CA GLY A 265 10.81 15.44 9.50
C GLY A 265 9.78 14.47 8.90
N PHE A 266 10.21 13.32 8.36
CA PHE A 266 9.33 12.25 7.83
C PHE A 266 9.50 10.91 8.57
N TYR A 267 10.04 10.95 9.79
CA TYR A 267 10.09 9.84 10.75
C TYR A 267 10.36 10.42 12.14
N ASP A 268 10.04 9.68 13.20
CA ASP A 268 10.48 9.99 14.56
C ASP A 268 11.92 9.47 14.78
N PRO A 269 12.92 10.32 15.07
CA PRO A 269 14.29 9.86 15.35
C PRO A 269 14.41 9.00 16.61
N GLY A 270 13.49 9.12 17.57
CA GLY A 270 13.41 8.26 18.75
C GLY A 270 12.71 6.93 18.47
N ASN A 271 11.95 6.83 17.38
CA ASN A 271 11.17 5.65 17.00
C ASN A 271 11.09 5.48 15.46
N PRO A 272 12.21 5.23 14.77
CA PRO A 272 12.27 5.28 13.30
C PRO A 272 11.48 4.15 12.61
N SER A 273 11.23 3.05 13.32
CA SER A 273 10.41 1.92 12.88
C SER A 273 8.95 2.02 13.31
N ASN A 274 8.52 3.13 13.92
CA ASN A 274 7.16 3.37 14.42
C ASN A 274 6.62 2.23 15.32
N LEU A 275 7.48 1.69 16.20
CA LEU A 275 7.12 0.66 17.17
C LEU A 275 6.12 1.20 18.20
N PRO A 276 5.32 0.32 18.83
CA PRO A 276 4.58 0.71 20.04
C PRO A 276 5.53 1.31 21.10
N PRO A 277 5.12 2.37 21.82
CA PRO A 277 5.94 2.95 22.87
C PRO A 277 6.14 1.94 24.02
N ALA A 278 7.37 1.86 24.54
CA ALA A 278 7.69 0.97 25.65
C ALA A 278 6.94 1.36 26.93
N ILE A 279 6.39 0.36 27.63
CA ILE A 279 5.70 0.53 28.91
C ILE A 279 6.73 0.99 29.96
N PRO A 280 6.57 2.16 30.61
CA PRO A 280 7.52 2.63 31.62
C PRO A 280 7.56 1.71 32.83
N ALA A 281 8.76 1.38 33.32
CA ALA A 281 8.91 0.71 34.60
C ALA A 281 8.48 1.64 35.74
N GLU A 282 7.71 1.14 36.70
CA GLU A 282 7.15 1.93 37.79
C GLU A 282 8.22 2.69 38.60
N THR A 283 8.12 4.02 38.63
CA THR A 283 8.85 4.87 39.58
C THR A 283 7.86 5.75 40.34
N GLU A 284 7.77 5.54 41.65
CA GLU A 284 6.89 6.33 42.53
C GLU A 284 7.24 7.83 42.50
N GLY A 285 6.25 8.69 42.28
CA GLY A 285 6.27 10.06 42.82
C GLY A 285 6.03 11.22 41.86
N GLU A 286 6.01 11.01 40.54
CA GLU A 286 5.66 12.06 39.56
C GLU A 286 4.49 11.63 38.68
N ASP A 287 3.59 12.58 38.41
CA ASP A 287 2.32 12.38 37.69
C ASP A 287 2.59 12.00 36.21
N PRO A 288 2.31 10.75 35.78
CA PRO A 288 2.71 10.27 34.47
C PRO A 288 1.73 10.79 33.41
N SER A 289 1.97 12.02 32.94
CA SER A 289 1.23 12.58 31.82
C SER A 289 1.64 11.86 30.51
N TYR A 290 0.89 10.81 30.13
CA TYR A 290 1.17 9.96 28.96
C TYR A 290 1.20 10.73 27.61
N GLY A 291 1.84 10.14 26.59
CA GLY A 291 2.00 10.74 25.25
C GLY A 291 0.69 10.96 24.47
N LYS A 292 0.74 11.71 23.34
CA LYS A 292 -0.27 11.59 22.26
C LYS A 292 0.22 10.47 21.36
N ARG A 293 -0.65 9.53 21.04
CA ARG A 293 -0.44 8.57 19.96
C ARG A 293 -0.43 9.34 18.64
N GLY A 294 0.66 9.26 17.88
CA GLY A 294 0.62 9.55 16.45
C GLY A 294 -0.22 8.47 15.75
N SER A 295 -0.88 8.81 14.65
CA SER A 295 -1.50 7.77 13.82
C SER A 295 -0.43 6.80 13.33
N HIS A 296 -0.75 5.51 13.22
CA HIS A 296 0.16 4.51 12.65
C HIS A 296 0.66 4.90 11.25
N LEU A 297 -0.13 5.70 10.53
CA LEU A 297 0.15 6.23 9.20
C LEU A 297 0.82 7.62 9.22
N SER A 298 1.10 8.26 10.37
CA SER A 298 1.53 9.67 10.46
C SER A 298 2.74 10.06 9.60
N PHE A 299 3.58 9.09 9.25
CA PHE A 299 4.75 9.24 8.38
C PHE A 299 4.77 8.24 7.22
N ALA A 300 3.65 7.60 6.89
CA ALA A 300 3.56 6.64 5.78
C ALA A 300 3.84 7.34 4.44
N ASN A 301 4.74 6.77 3.65
CA ASN A 301 4.93 7.18 2.25
C ASN A 301 3.77 6.69 1.40
N THR A 302 3.39 7.46 0.38
CA THR A 302 2.27 7.12 -0.51
C THR A 302 2.67 7.12 -1.99
N ASP A 303 1.76 7.42 -2.91
CA ASP A 303 2.03 7.47 -4.36
C ASP A 303 3.07 8.56 -4.72
N MET A 304 3.70 8.43 -5.90
CA MET A 304 4.73 9.35 -6.40
C MET A 304 4.53 9.75 -7.86
N ALA A 305 4.88 10.99 -8.19
CA ALA A 305 4.75 11.56 -9.53
C ALA A 305 6.10 12.04 -10.10
N PHE A 306 6.23 12.05 -11.43
CA PHE A 306 7.47 12.39 -12.13
C PHE A 306 7.24 13.44 -13.22
N ARG A 307 8.20 14.34 -13.40
CA ARG A 307 8.25 15.28 -14.53
C ARG A 307 9.69 15.53 -14.95
N GLY A 308 10.10 15.02 -16.11
CA GLY A 308 11.46 15.21 -16.63
C GLY A 308 12.52 14.51 -15.76
N ASP A 309 13.30 15.29 -15.01
CA ASP A 309 14.24 14.80 -13.98
C ASP A 309 13.75 15.04 -12.55
N LEU A 310 12.53 15.58 -12.37
CA LEU A 310 11.89 15.77 -11.07
C LEU A 310 11.08 14.53 -10.69
N MET A 311 11.13 14.15 -9.41
CA MET A 311 10.25 13.16 -8.79
C MET A 311 9.73 13.72 -7.47
N VAL A 312 8.45 13.55 -7.18
CA VAL A 312 7.82 13.94 -5.92
C VAL A 312 7.18 12.71 -5.30
N ALA A 313 7.60 12.35 -4.09
CA ALA A 313 7.03 11.24 -3.33
C ALA A 313 6.07 11.78 -2.25
N GLY A 314 4.82 11.32 -2.29
CA GLY A 314 3.77 11.64 -1.33
C GLY A 314 4.01 11.02 0.04
N ASN A 315 3.40 11.61 1.07
CA ASN A 315 3.43 11.12 2.44
C ASN A 315 2.29 11.74 3.27
N TYR A 316 1.82 11.03 4.29
CA TYR A 316 0.79 11.53 5.21
C TYR A 316 1.19 12.85 5.92
N HIS A 317 2.49 13.08 6.09
CA HIS A 317 3.09 14.28 6.70
C HIS A 317 3.37 15.43 5.71
N GLY A 318 3.20 15.23 4.40
CA GLY A 318 3.60 16.18 3.36
C GLY A 318 4.13 15.51 2.09
N PHE A 319 5.26 15.97 1.56
CA PHE A 319 5.91 15.31 0.42
C PHE A 319 7.40 15.60 0.36
N ASN A 320 8.14 14.79 -0.39
CA ASN A 320 9.58 14.95 -0.60
C ASN A 320 9.88 15.09 -2.10
N ILE A 321 10.62 16.14 -2.47
CA ILE A 321 11.02 16.40 -3.87
C ILE A 321 12.45 15.92 -4.09
N TYR A 322 12.66 15.15 -5.14
CA TYR A 322 13.94 14.63 -5.58
C TYR A 322 14.25 15.05 -7.02
N ARG A 323 15.55 15.13 -7.34
CA ARG A 323 16.06 15.21 -8.71
C ARG A 323 16.75 13.90 -9.07
N LEU A 324 16.38 13.33 -10.20
CA LEU A 324 16.94 12.10 -10.75
C LEU A 324 18.23 12.43 -11.51
N GLY A 325 19.34 11.88 -11.05
CA GLY A 325 20.65 12.02 -11.68
C GLY A 325 20.87 11.06 -12.84
N ALA A 326 22.15 10.82 -13.16
CA ALA A 326 22.53 9.75 -14.09
C ALA A 326 21.95 8.40 -13.63
N GLU A 327 21.55 7.57 -14.59
CA GLU A 327 20.90 6.28 -14.36
C GLU A 327 19.61 6.34 -13.52
N GLY A 328 18.98 7.52 -13.35
CA GLY A 328 17.74 7.67 -12.59
C GLY A 328 17.92 7.74 -11.07
N MET A 329 19.14 7.88 -10.55
CA MET A 329 19.37 7.87 -9.10
C MET A 329 18.77 9.13 -8.42
N PRO A 330 17.84 9.01 -7.46
CA PRO A 330 17.21 10.16 -6.82
C PRO A 330 18.16 10.85 -5.83
N SER A 331 18.12 12.18 -5.84
CA SER A 331 18.83 13.07 -4.91
C SER A 331 17.83 14.06 -4.30
N LEU A 332 17.78 14.15 -2.98
CA LEU A 332 16.78 14.98 -2.27
C LEU A 332 17.02 16.48 -2.54
N VAL A 333 15.96 17.18 -2.94
CA VAL A 333 15.96 18.62 -3.23
C VAL A 333 15.32 19.40 -2.08
N SER A 334 14.18 18.92 -1.56
CA SER A 334 13.51 19.51 -0.40
C SER A 334 12.56 18.50 0.26
N SER A 335 12.28 18.74 1.54
CA SER A 335 11.32 18.00 2.35
C SER A 335 10.24 18.97 2.80
N VAL A 336 8.99 18.77 2.37
CA VAL A 336 7.89 19.74 2.56
C VAL A 336 6.88 19.20 3.57
N VAL A 337 6.94 19.72 4.79
CA VAL A 337 6.05 19.37 5.90
C VAL A 337 4.72 20.10 5.74
N CYS A 338 3.67 19.34 5.45
CA CYS A 338 2.29 19.81 5.32
C CYS A 338 1.36 18.64 5.70
N PRO A 339 1.21 18.31 7.01
CA PRO A 339 0.41 17.16 7.43
C PRO A 339 -1.02 17.23 6.90
N GLY A 340 -1.48 16.10 6.36
CA GLY A 340 -2.73 16.01 5.61
C GLY A 340 -3.42 14.66 5.66
N GLY A 341 -2.67 13.59 5.91
CA GLY A 341 -3.13 12.23 5.62
C GLY A 341 -3.24 11.98 4.10
N GLN A 342 -3.09 10.72 3.70
CA GLN A 342 -2.88 10.35 2.30
C GLN A 342 -1.62 11.05 1.77
N GLY A 343 -1.78 12.15 1.02
CA GLY A 343 -0.67 12.87 0.42
C GLY A 343 -0.25 12.35 -0.94
N ASP A 344 -1.10 11.58 -1.62
CA ASP A 344 -0.92 11.20 -3.03
C ASP A 344 -0.81 12.44 -3.91
N VAL A 345 0.08 12.38 -4.91
CA VAL A 345 0.53 13.55 -5.67
C VAL A 345 0.40 13.38 -7.18
N SER A 346 0.06 14.47 -7.86
CA SER A 346 0.17 14.62 -9.33
C SER A 346 0.86 15.93 -9.71
N ILE A 347 1.63 15.92 -10.80
CA ILE A 347 2.34 17.06 -11.36
C ILE A 347 1.74 17.45 -12.72
N VAL A 348 1.43 18.73 -12.89
CA VAL A 348 0.93 19.31 -14.15
C VAL A 348 1.67 20.62 -14.43
N GLY A 349 2.70 20.56 -15.27
CA GLY A 349 3.63 21.68 -15.42
C GLY A 349 4.32 21.98 -14.08
N ASP A 350 4.35 23.24 -13.67
CA ASP A 350 4.88 23.66 -12.36
C ASP A 350 3.84 23.61 -11.23
N THR A 351 2.66 23.00 -11.47
CA THR A 351 1.64 22.77 -10.45
C THR A 351 1.77 21.37 -9.87
N LEU A 352 1.88 21.26 -8.55
CA LEU A 352 1.75 20.00 -7.80
C LEU A 352 0.38 19.99 -7.11
N ILE A 353 -0.34 18.88 -7.25
CA ILE A 353 -1.64 18.62 -6.64
C ILE A 353 -1.43 17.51 -5.59
N MET A 354 -2.04 17.63 -4.41
CA MET A 354 -1.87 16.70 -3.30
C MET A 354 -3.22 16.38 -2.63
N SER A 355 -3.52 15.09 -2.45
CA SER A 355 -4.67 14.57 -1.68
C SER A 355 -4.56 14.86 -0.18
N VAL A 356 -5.70 15.15 0.47
CA VAL A 356 -5.82 15.39 1.92
C VAL A 356 -7.14 14.85 2.45
N GLU A 357 -7.07 14.00 3.48
CA GLU A 357 -8.26 13.32 4.06
C GLU A 357 -8.30 13.25 5.61
N GLN A 358 -7.21 13.52 6.32
CA GLN A 358 -7.25 13.51 7.79
C GLN A 358 -7.90 14.78 8.36
N HIS A 359 -8.87 14.61 9.25
CA HIS A 359 -9.59 15.72 9.88
C HIS A 359 -8.70 16.66 10.72
N SER A 360 -7.55 16.20 11.21
CA SER A 360 -6.57 17.04 11.91
C SER A 360 -5.82 18.02 11.00
N ALA A 361 -5.92 17.85 9.67
CA ALA A 361 -5.18 18.62 8.69
C ALA A 361 -5.64 20.09 8.62
N ARG A 362 -4.67 21.01 8.48
CA ARG A 362 -4.90 22.45 8.47
C ARG A 362 -4.62 23.11 7.11
N VAL A 363 -5.39 24.13 6.76
CA VAL A 363 -5.22 24.96 5.54
C VAL A 363 -3.88 25.70 5.53
N ASP A 364 -3.32 25.99 6.71
CA ASP A 364 -2.06 26.71 6.91
C ASP A 364 -0.82 25.80 7.08
N CYS A 365 -0.97 24.48 6.90
CA CYS A 365 0.05 23.46 7.21
C CYS A 365 0.59 23.50 8.65
N GLY A 366 -0.16 24.05 9.61
CA GLY A 366 0.15 24.01 11.02
C GLY A 366 0.23 22.57 11.57
N LEU A 367 1.15 22.33 12.51
CA LEU A 367 1.41 21.00 13.09
C LEU A 367 0.54 20.70 14.32
N GLN A 368 -0.14 21.71 14.85
CA GLN A 368 -0.93 21.64 16.08
C GLN A 368 -2.25 20.86 15.96
N GLY A 369 -2.60 20.36 14.76
CA GLY A 369 -3.84 19.65 14.51
C GLY A 369 -5.11 20.52 14.60
N ILE A 370 -6.26 19.85 14.68
CA ILE A 370 -7.58 20.41 14.93
C ILE A 370 -8.38 19.40 15.75
N ASP A 371 -8.73 19.78 16.97
CA ASP A 371 -9.51 18.96 17.91
C ASP A 371 -11.01 19.37 17.97
N ASP A 372 -11.39 20.50 17.35
CA ASP A 372 -12.78 20.95 17.25
C ASP A 372 -13.58 20.09 16.24
N ASP A 373 -14.87 19.85 16.49
CA ASP A 373 -15.79 19.19 15.54
C ASP A 373 -15.99 20.00 14.24
N VAL A 374 -16.03 21.33 14.36
CA VAL A 374 -16.29 22.27 13.26
C VAL A 374 -15.22 23.36 13.28
N SER A 375 -14.34 23.38 12.28
CA SER A 375 -13.24 24.34 12.20
C SER A 375 -13.07 24.95 10.80
N LYS A 376 -12.87 26.27 10.77
CA LYS A 376 -12.52 27.01 9.54
C LYS A 376 -11.08 26.80 9.10
N ASP A 377 -10.25 26.27 9.99
CA ASP A 377 -8.85 25.97 9.70
C ASP A 377 -8.70 24.60 9.03
N ARG A 378 -9.74 23.75 9.02
CA ARG A 378 -9.67 22.36 8.52
C ARG A 378 -9.48 22.28 7.03
N MET A 379 -8.61 21.39 6.59
CA MET A 379 -8.35 21.08 5.19
C MET A 379 -8.69 19.63 4.88
N LEU A 380 -9.68 19.39 4.03
CA LEU A 380 -9.90 18.10 3.37
C LEU A 380 -10.22 18.38 1.88
N GLY A 381 -9.68 17.57 0.98
CA GLY A 381 -9.77 17.77 -0.47
C GLY A 381 -8.38 17.91 -1.08
N LEU A 382 -8.18 18.86 -2.01
CA LEU A 382 -6.90 19.02 -2.70
C LEU A 382 -6.10 20.23 -2.20
N ARG A 383 -4.80 20.06 -1.95
CA ARG A 383 -3.84 21.17 -1.89
C ARG A 383 -3.17 21.35 -3.24
N ILE A 384 -2.89 22.61 -3.57
CA ILE A 384 -2.26 22.99 -4.83
C ILE A 384 -1.02 23.82 -4.51
N PHE A 385 0.13 23.40 -5.03
CA PHE A 385 1.43 24.04 -4.83
C PHE A 385 2.04 24.48 -6.16
N ASP A 386 2.71 25.63 -6.15
CA ASP A 386 3.71 26.01 -7.15
C ASP A 386 5.05 25.38 -6.76
N ILE A 387 5.61 24.59 -7.69
CA ILE A 387 6.90 23.90 -7.60
C ILE A 387 7.90 24.38 -8.66
N SER A 388 7.70 25.58 -9.22
CA SER A 388 8.66 26.23 -10.14
C SER A 388 10.03 26.46 -9.48
N ASP A 389 10.07 26.68 -8.16
CA ASP A 389 11.24 26.46 -7.31
C ASP A 389 11.05 25.20 -6.45
N PRO A 390 11.62 24.04 -6.83
CA PRO A 390 11.48 22.80 -6.08
C PRO A 390 12.24 22.79 -4.74
N ALA A 391 13.11 23.77 -4.46
CA ALA A 391 13.75 23.91 -3.15
C ALA A 391 12.88 24.69 -2.14
N LEU A 392 11.90 25.45 -2.62
CA LEU A 392 10.97 26.21 -1.78
C LEU A 392 9.52 26.20 -2.33
N PRO A 393 8.84 25.04 -2.42
CA PRO A 393 7.45 24.97 -2.88
C PRO A 393 6.50 25.85 -2.08
N ARG A 394 5.48 26.41 -2.75
CA ARG A 394 4.51 27.35 -2.14
C ARG A 394 3.09 26.90 -2.38
N GLN A 395 2.26 26.84 -1.33
CA GLN A 395 0.84 26.56 -1.48
C GLN A 395 0.15 27.75 -2.15
N THR A 396 -0.49 27.53 -3.30
CA THR A 396 -1.13 28.56 -4.12
C THR A 396 -2.66 28.46 -4.12
N GLY A 397 -3.21 27.29 -3.82
CA GLY A 397 -4.65 27.07 -3.74
C GLY A 397 -5.01 25.87 -2.85
N VAL A 398 -6.28 25.77 -2.49
CA VAL A 398 -6.90 24.60 -1.87
C VAL A 398 -8.30 24.41 -2.44
N VAL A 399 -8.74 23.15 -2.51
CA VAL A 399 -10.12 22.79 -2.85
C VAL A 399 -10.71 22.03 -1.68
N GLN A 400 -11.79 22.56 -1.12
CA GLN A 400 -12.50 21.97 0.01
C GLN A 400 -13.73 21.23 -0.50
N ASN A 401 -13.91 19.98 -0.08
CA ASN A 401 -15.07 19.16 -0.42
C ASN A 401 -15.59 18.35 0.79
N CYS A 402 -16.72 17.67 0.62
CA CYS A 402 -17.47 17.08 1.74
C CYS A 402 -16.87 15.84 2.38
N ARG A 403 -15.92 15.16 1.71
CA ARG A 403 -15.38 13.85 2.12
C ARG A 403 -13.85 13.76 2.10
N GLY A 404 -13.17 14.86 1.77
CA GLY A 404 -11.74 14.85 1.52
C GLY A 404 -11.35 14.29 0.16
N SER A 405 -10.05 14.06 0.00
CA SER A 405 -9.46 13.42 -1.16
C SER A 405 -8.59 12.27 -0.66
N HIS A 406 -9.05 11.04 -0.88
CA HIS A 406 -8.25 9.84 -0.73
C HIS A 406 -7.20 9.83 -1.83
N THR A 407 -7.63 9.60 -3.07
CA THR A 407 -6.85 9.76 -4.29
C THR A 407 -7.45 10.83 -5.21
N HIS A 408 -6.69 11.22 -6.24
CA HIS A 408 -7.16 12.12 -7.28
C HIS A 408 -6.50 11.82 -8.62
N SER A 409 -7.19 12.15 -9.71
CA SER A 409 -6.76 11.76 -11.06
C SER A 409 -6.83 12.96 -12.01
N VAL A 410 -5.71 13.29 -12.65
CA VAL A 410 -5.65 14.40 -13.62
C VAL A 410 -6.29 13.96 -14.95
N VAL A 411 -7.52 14.39 -15.19
CA VAL A 411 -8.32 14.00 -16.36
C VAL A 411 -7.83 14.72 -17.62
N SER A 412 -7.54 16.02 -17.51
CA SER A 412 -7.06 16.83 -18.62
C SER A 412 -6.37 18.12 -18.15
N GLY A 413 -5.55 18.71 -19.03
CA GLY A 413 -5.00 20.05 -18.86
C GLY A 413 -3.47 20.12 -18.66
N PRO A 414 -2.87 21.32 -18.79
CA PRO A 414 -3.54 22.60 -19.05
C PRO A 414 -3.96 22.70 -20.52
N GLY A 415 -5.24 22.95 -20.77
CA GLY A 415 -5.76 23.18 -22.12
C GLY A 415 -5.39 24.57 -22.65
N GLN A 416 -5.88 24.91 -23.85
CA GLN A 416 -5.81 26.29 -24.37
C GLN A 416 -6.58 27.31 -23.50
N ASP A 417 -7.50 26.83 -22.68
CA ASP A 417 -8.24 27.58 -21.66
C ASP A 417 -7.47 27.79 -20.35
N GLY A 418 -6.28 27.18 -20.20
CA GLY A 418 -5.42 27.31 -19.02
C GLY A 418 -5.96 26.60 -17.78
N LYS A 419 -6.80 25.58 -17.95
CA LYS A 419 -7.43 24.83 -16.86
C LYS A 419 -6.93 23.39 -16.79
N ILE A 420 -6.89 22.87 -15.57
CA ILE A 420 -6.70 21.45 -15.26
C ILE A 420 -8.01 20.91 -14.69
N ILE A 421 -8.46 19.76 -15.19
CA ILE A 421 -9.63 19.03 -14.66
C ILE A 421 -9.15 17.80 -13.91
N VAL A 422 -9.67 17.62 -12.70
CA VAL A 422 -9.27 16.56 -11.77
C VAL A 422 -10.52 15.86 -11.25
N TYR A 423 -10.52 14.52 -11.21
CA TYR A 423 -11.50 13.76 -10.43
C TYR A 423 -10.94 13.50 -9.03
N VAL A 424 -11.80 13.62 -8.02
CA VAL A 424 -11.45 13.41 -6.60
C VAL A 424 -12.30 12.29 -6.03
N SER A 425 -11.61 11.30 -5.47
CA SER A 425 -12.18 10.17 -4.73
C SER A 425 -12.12 10.48 -3.23
N GLY A 426 -13.23 10.88 -2.61
CA GLY A 426 -13.31 11.07 -1.16
C GLY A 426 -13.87 9.84 -0.45
N THR A 427 -13.09 9.21 0.43
CA THR A 427 -13.54 8.05 1.22
C THR A 427 -13.92 8.44 2.65
N GLY A 428 -13.38 9.54 3.16
CA GLY A 428 -13.64 10.09 4.49
C GLY A 428 -15.14 10.33 4.79
N PRO A 429 -15.48 10.49 6.09
CA PRO A 429 -16.85 10.74 6.51
C PRO A 429 -17.35 12.09 5.97
N VAL A 430 -18.67 12.19 5.79
CA VAL A 430 -19.29 13.44 5.34
C VAL A 430 -19.20 14.49 6.46
N ARG A 431 -18.64 15.66 6.17
CA ARG A 431 -18.55 16.79 7.12
C ARG A 431 -19.92 17.27 7.62
N ASP A 432 -19.95 17.86 8.81
CA ASP A 432 -21.11 18.61 9.33
C ASP A 432 -21.40 19.83 8.43
N GLU A 433 -22.67 20.06 8.10
CA GLU A 433 -23.12 21.20 7.27
C GLU A 433 -22.71 22.57 7.83
N LYS A 434 -22.46 22.68 9.16
CA LYS A 434 -21.96 23.90 9.80
C LYS A 434 -20.49 24.17 9.46
N GLU A 435 -19.71 23.13 9.12
CA GLU A 435 -18.34 23.26 8.64
C GLU A 435 -18.29 23.54 7.14
N LEU A 436 -19.06 22.78 6.35
CA LEU A 436 -19.19 23.00 4.91
C LEU A 436 -20.64 22.78 4.46
N ALA A 437 -21.32 23.87 4.10
CA ALA A 437 -22.72 23.84 3.70
C ALA A 437 -22.94 23.01 2.43
N GLY A 438 -23.96 22.13 2.46
CA GLY A 438 -24.27 21.20 1.37
C GLY A 438 -23.71 19.77 1.57
N CYS A 439 -22.93 19.53 2.63
CA CYS A 439 -22.44 18.19 2.96
C CYS A 439 -23.51 17.37 3.71
N VAL A 440 -24.40 16.73 2.95
CA VAL A 440 -25.48 15.90 3.51
C VAL A 440 -25.03 14.45 3.66
N ALA A 441 -25.06 13.91 4.88
CA ALA A 441 -24.90 12.49 5.16
C ALA A 441 -26.22 11.73 4.90
N GLY A 442 -26.62 11.67 3.62
CA GLY A 442 -27.91 11.12 3.20
C GLY A 442 -27.92 9.59 3.13
N LEU A 443 -29.05 8.97 3.53
CA LEU A 443 -29.32 7.55 3.34
C LEU A 443 -29.37 7.17 1.84
N PRO A 444 -29.20 5.88 1.47
CA PRO A 444 -29.41 5.42 0.09
C PRO A 444 -30.81 5.81 -0.43
N GLY A 445 -30.84 6.79 -1.35
CA GLY A 445 -32.08 7.39 -1.88
C GLY A 445 -32.26 8.88 -1.59
N ASP A 446 -31.42 9.52 -0.77
CA ASP A 446 -31.35 10.98 -0.66
C ASP A 446 -30.49 11.56 -1.78
N GLU A 447 -31.15 12.20 -2.76
CA GLU A 447 -30.51 12.80 -3.95
C GLU A 447 -29.47 13.89 -3.61
N ASN A 448 -29.48 14.44 -2.39
CA ASN A 448 -28.53 15.46 -1.94
C ASN A 448 -27.30 14.87 -1.23
N SER A 449 -27.24 13.55 -1.03
CA SER A 449 -26.14 12.91 -0.29
C SER A 449 -24.77 13.21 -0.91
N ALA A 450 -23.76 13.47 -0.09
CA ALA A 450 -22.35 13.56 -0.52
C ALA A 450 -21.71 12.17 -0.79
N LEU A 451 -22.45 11.09 -0.51
CA LEU A 451 -22.15 9.74 -0.97
C LEU A 451 -22.66 9.54 -2.41
N PHE A 452 -22.20 8.50 -3.10
CA PHE A 452 -22.66 8.14 -4.45
C PHE A 452 -22.41 9.26 -5.50
N SER A 453 -21.27 9.93 -5.41
CA SER A 453 -20.75 10.86 -6.42
C SER A 453 -19.23 10.83 -6.46
N ILE A 454 -18.66 11.23 -7.59
CA ILE A 454 -17.25 11.62 -7.71
C ILE A 454 -17.20 13.14 -7.84
N ASP A 455 -16.23 13.82 -7.22
CA ASP A 455 -16.11 15.27 -7.33
C ASP A 455 -15.27 15.64 -8.55
N VAL A 456 -15.79 16.53 -9.40
CA VAL A 456 -15.05 17.11 -10.52
C VAL A 456 -14.53 18.46 -10.11
N VAL A 457 -13.21 18.65 -10.17
CA VAL A 457 -12.52 19.88 -9.77
C VAL A 457 -11.91 20.57 -10.99
N GLU A 458 -12.09 21.89 -11.06
CA GLU A 458 -11.42 22.78 -12.01
C GLU A 458 -10.32 23.57 -11.30
N ILE A 459 -9.09 23.53 -11.81
CA ILE A 459 -7.94 24.31 -11.33
C ILE A 459 -7.46 25.26 -12.44
N PRO A 460 -7.67 26.58 -12.32
CA PRO A 460 -7.12 27.56 -13.26
C PRO A 460 -5.62 27.77 -13.00
N VAL A 461 -4.75 27.43 -13.95
CA VAL A 461 -3.28 27.53 -13.77
C VAL A 461 -2.80 28.97 -13.53
N ALA A 462 -3.48 29.95 -14.14
CA ALA A 462 -3.16 31.37 -13.95
C ALA A 462 -3.56 31.94 -12.58
N ASP A 463 -4.45 31.25 -11.85
CA ASP A 463 -4.89 31.63 -10.50
C ASP A 463 -5.43 30.41 -9.73
N PRO A 464 -4.55 29.54 -9.19
CA PRO A 464 -4.97 28.33 -8.49
C PRO A 464 -5.80 28.58 -7.22
N SER A 465 -5.81 29.81 -6.70
CA SER A 465 -6.66 30.20 -5.56
C SER A 465 -8.16 30.16 -5.87
N LYS A 466 -8.53 30.09 -7.15
CA LYS A 466 -9.91 29.95 -7.64
C LYS A 466 -10.32 28.50 -7.91
N ALA A 467 -9.46 27.53 -7.61
CA ALA A 467 -9.78 26.13 -7.77
C ALA A 467 -11.00 25.73 -6.93
N ARG A 468 -11.87 24.87 -7.47
CA ARG A 468 -13.13 24.49 -6.83
C ARG A 468 -13.72 23.21 -7.43
N VAL A 469 -14.57 22.53 -6.67
CA VAL A 469 -15.53 21.57 -7.23
C VAL A 469 -16.47 22.32 -8.18
N VAL A 470 -16.70 21.75 -9.37
CA VAL A 470 -17.55 22.32 -10.43
C VAL A 470 -18.78 21.47 -10.73
N ASP A 471 -18.72 20.17 -10.49
CA ASP A 471 -19.82 19.21 -10.57
C ASP A 471 -19.53 18.01 -9.63
N SER A 472 -20.54 17.24 -9.26
CA SER A 472 -20.40 15.99 -8.49
C SER A 472 -21.23 14.86 -9.12
N PRO A 473 -20.81 14.31 -10.29
CA PRO A 473 -21.63 13.38 -11.08
C PRO A 473 -22.00 12.08 -10.37
N ARG A 474 -23.26 11.67 -10.53
CA ARG A 474 -23.86 10.46 -9.94
C ARG A 474 -23.52 9.19 -10.73
N VAL A 475 -22.24 8.88 -10.91
CA VAL A 475 -21.78 7.72 -11.73
C VAL A 475 -22.27 6.35 -11.21
N PHE A 476 -22.66 6.28 -9.94
CA PHE A 476 -23.19 5.09 -9.27
C PHE A 476 -24.71 4.90 -9.44
N ALA A 477 -25.39 5.84 -10.11
CA ALA A 477 -26.84 5.78 -10.26
C ALA A 477 -27.28 4.59 -11.13
N ASP A 478 -28.45 4.03 -10.81
CA ASP A 478 -29.14 3.08 -11.66
C ASP A 478 -29.77 3.83 -12.83
N GLU A 479 -29.45 3.42 -14.06
CA GLU A 479 -29.89 4.10 -15.28
C GLU A 479 -31.40 4.01 -15.50
N SER A 480 -32.04 2.97 -14.97
CA SER A 480 -33.46 2.69 -15.19
C SER A 480 -34.41 3.47 -14.27
N SER A 481 -33.99 3.66 -13.01
CA SER A 481 -34.77 4.29 -11.95
C SER A 481 -34.27 5.69 -11.56
N GLY A 482 -33.04 6.04 -11.93
CA GLY A 482 -32.37 7.29 -11.53
C GLY A 482 -31.89 7.30 -10.07
N GLY A 483 -32.10 6.23 -9.30
CA GLY A 483 -31.67 6.16 -7.91
C GLY A 483 -30.14 6.17 -7.78
N ILE A 484 -29.60 7.13 -7.02
CA ILE A 484 -28.15 7.38 -6.95
C ILE A 484 -27.32 6.20 -6.42
N ALA A 485 -27.94 5.32 -5.61
CA ALA A 485 -27.33 4.12 -5.06
C ALA A 485 -27.76 2.88 -5.88
N GLY A 486 -27.36 2.86 -7.16
CA GLY A 486 -27.77 1.84 -8.14
C GLY A 486 -26.88 0.60 -8.19
N LEU A 487 -25.67 0.68 -7.62
CA LEU A 487 -24.68 -0.41 -7.62
C LEU A 487 -24.75 -1.28 -6.34
N TRP A 488 -23.70 -2.07 -6.05
CA TRP A 488 -23.72 -3.06 -4.97
C TRP A 488 -24.04 -2.45 -3.60
N ARG A 489 -24.92 -3.11 -2.84
CA ARG A 489 -25.49 -2.58 -1.59
C ARG A 489 -24.72 -2.99 -0.33
N GLY A 490 -23.69 -3.83 -0.48
CA GLY A 490 -22.93 -4.44 0.60
C GLY A 490 -23.51 -5.79 1.03
N GLY A 491 -22.66 -6.64 1.58
CA GLY A 491 -23.00 -7.99 2.07
C GLY A 491 -22.23 -9.09 1.35
N ASP A 492 -22.57 -10.35 1.67
CA ASP A 492 -21.97 -11.53 1.03
C ASP A 492 -22.55 -11.82 -0.37
N HIS A 493 -21.82 -12.64 -1.14
CA HIS A 493 -22.25 -13.20 -2.42
C HIS A 493 -22.70 -14.69 -2.31
N GLY A 494 -23.04 -15.15 -1.10
CA GLY A 494 -23.39 -16.53 -0.74
C GLY A 494 -22.27 -17.33 -0.05
N ASP A 495 -22.56 -18.58 0.31
CA ASP A 495 -21.62 -19.48 0.99
C ASP A 495 -20.26 -19.58 0.27
N GLY A 496 -19.16 -19.41 1.01
CA GLY A 496 -17.80 -19.48 0.49
C GLY A 496 -17.31 -18.23 -0.27
N THR A 497 -18.01 -17.11 -0.15
CA THR A 497 -17.64 -15.82 -0.76
C THR A 497 -17.28 -14.78 0.30
N GLN A 498 -16.69 -13.66 -0.13
CA GLN A 498 -16.36 -12.53 0.75
C GLN A 498 -17.58 -11.65 1.05
N GLU A 499 -17.52 -10.93 2.17
CA GLU A 499 -18.38 -9.78 2.41
C GLU A 499 -17.79 -8.55 1.69
N THR A 500 -18.42 -8.15 0.58
CA THR A 500 -18.00 -7.00 -0.22
C THR A 500 -18.66 -5.72 0.31
N ARG A 501 -17.88 -4.64 0.49
CA ARG A 501 -18.44 -3.36 0.99
C ARG A 501 -19.48 -2.76 0.02
N ARG A 502 -20.39 -1.93 0.54
CA ARG A 502 -21.34 -1.14 -0.28
C ARG A 502 -20.59 -0.20 -1.23
N THR A 503 -21.08 -0.03 -2.45
CA THR A 503 -20.54 0.91 -3.45
C THR A 503 -21.12 2.30 -3.26
N ASP A 504 -20.39 3.17 -2.55
CA ASP A 504 -20.76 4.56 -2.26
C ASP A 504 -19.66 5.61 -2.53
N GLN A 505 -18.45 5.15 -2.90
CA GLN A 505 -17.37 5.96 -3.48
C GLN A 505 -16.51 5.09 -4.39
N CYS A 506 -15.71 5.76 -5.24
CA CYS A 506 -14.50 5.13 -5.77
C CYS A 506 -13.35 5.34 -4.80
N HIS A 507 -12.46 4.35 -4.70
CA HIS A 507 -11.19 4.49 -4.00
C HIS A 507 -10.19 5.13 -4.96
N ASP A 508 -9.91 4.46 -6.08
CA ASP A 508 -9.10 4.98 -7.20
C ASP A 508 -9.92 5.09 -8.48
N ILE A 509 -9.54 6.05 -9.33
CA ILE A 509 -10.08 6.20 -10.69
C ILE A 509 -8.93 6.40 -11.66
N THR A 510 -8.52 5.37 -12.39
CA THR A 510 -7.48 5.51 -13.41
C THR A 510 -8.06 6.03 -14.71
N VAL A 511 -7.53 7.15 -15.21
CA VAL A 511 -7.97 7.79 -16.45
C VAL A 511 -7.05 7.44 -17.61
N PHE A 512 -7.63 7.29 -18.81
CA PHE A 512 -6.93 7.09 -20.08
C PHE A 512 -7.42 8.15 -21.09
N PRO A 513 -6.97 9.41 -20.97
CA PRO A 513 -7.64 10.55 -21.62
C PRO A 513 -7.66 10.48 -23.14
N SER A 514 -6.63 9.91 -23.78
CA SER A 514 -6.56 9.77 -25.25
C SER A 514 -7.59 8.81 -25.83
N LEU A 515 -8.13 7.90 -25.02
CA LEU A 515 -9.19 6.97 -25.40
C LEU A 515 -10.58 7.44 -24.92
N ASN A 516 -10.65 8.54 -24.17
CA ASN A 516 -11.84 9.02 -23.47
C ASN A 516 -12.42 7.98 -22.48
N LEU A 517 -11.56 7.15 -21.88
CA LEU A 517 -11.96 6.13 -20.90
C LEU A 517 -11.40 6.44 -19.51
N ALA A 518 -12.09 5.96 -18.47
CA ALA A 518 -11.53 5.79 -17.14
C ALA A 518 -12.06 4.50 -16.49
N ALA A 519 -11.30 3.90 -15.58
CA ALA A 519 -11.72 2.75 -14.78
C ALA A 519 -11.72 3.15 -13.31
N GLY A 520 -12.86 2.97 -12.65
CA GLY A 520 -13.01 3.21 -11.21
C GLY A 520 -12.99 1.90 -10.45
N ALA A 521 -12.10 1.77 -9.48
CA ALA A 521 -12.20 0.75 -8.45
C ALA A 521 -13.00 1.37 -7.30
N CYS A 522 -14.23 0.88 -7.12
CA CYS A 522 -15.20 1.53 -6.24
C CYS A 522 -15.76 0.53 -5.25
N SER A 523 -16.11 0.97 -4.04
CA SER A 523 -16.01 0.14 -2.83
C SER A 523 -16.64 -1.27 -2.85
N GLY A 524 -17.63 -1.56 -3.71
CA GLY A 524 -18.08 -2.91 -4.06
C GLY A 524 -18.23 -3.23 -5.56
N ASN A 525 -17.71 -2.41 -6.47
CA ASN A 525 -17.76 -2.58 -7.92
C ASN A 525 -16.52 -2.02 -8.65
N GLY A 526 -16.02 -2.78 -9.63
CA GLY A 526 -15.23 -2.23 -10.72
C GLY A 526 -16.16 -1.59 -11.76
N ILE A 527 -15.85 -0.38 -12.22
CA ILE A 527 -16.63 0.34 -13.24
C ILE A 527 -15.73 0.89 -14.34
N ILE A 528 -16.28 1.09 -15.53
CA ILE A 528 -15.66 1.88 -16.60
C ILE A 528 -16.53 3.08 -16.97
N LEU A 529 -15.88 4.19 -17.31
CA LEU A 529 -16.49 5.50 -17.55
C LEU A 529 -16.08 6.05 -18.93
N ASP A 530 -17.03 6.66 -19.64
CA ASP A 530 -16.82 7.59 -20.75
C ASP A 530 -16.49 8.96 -20.15
N ILE A 531 -15.32 9.49 -20.51
CA ILE A 531 -14.80 10.80 -20.08
C ILE A 531 -14.59 11.77 -21.26
N SER A 532 -15.28 11.55 -22.38
CA SER A 532 -15.23 12.41 -23.58
C SER A 532 -15.73 13.84 -23.32
N ASP A 533 -16.58 14.02 -22.30
CA ASP A 533 -16.75 15.27 -21.57
C ASP A 533 -16.08 15.12 -20.19
N PRO A 534 -14.86 15.65 -19.99
CA PRO A 534 -14.15 15.58 -18.70
C PRO A 534 -14.88 16.24 -17.53
N LEU A 535 -15.94 17.02 -17.78
CA LEU A 535 -16.78 17.59 -16.72
C LEU A 535 -17.97 16.69 -16.36
N LYS A 536 -18.30 15.72 -17.22
CA LYS A 536 -19.51 14.89 -17.11
C LYS A 536 -19.23 13.41 -17.43
N PRO A 537 -18.35 12.75 -16.65
CA PRO A 537 -18.13 11.31 -16.73
C PRO A 537 -19.44 10.54 -16.64
N LYS A 538 -19.57 9.49 -17.47
CA LYS A 538 -20.73 8.58 -17.49
C LYS A 538 -20.27 7.15 -17.40
N ARG A 539 -20.94 6.35 -16.57
CA ARG A 539 -20.67 4.92 -16.48
C ARG A 539 -21.07 4.21 -17.79
N ILE A 540 -20.19 3.35 -18.28
CA ILE A 540 -20.41 2.49 -19.46
C ILE A 540 -20.85 1.10 -18.99
N ASP A 541 -20.13 0.54 -18.01
CA ASP A 541 -20.37 -0.80 -17.46
C ASP A 541 -19.95 -0.89 -15.98
N ALA A 542 -20.39 -1.93 -15.29
CA ALA A 542 -20.04 -2.23 -13.90
C ALA A 542 -20.07 -3.74 -13.60
N VAL A 543 -19.10 -4.21 -12.82
CA VAL A 543 -18.96 -5.60 -12.40
C VAL A 543 -18.86 -5.73 -10.87
N THR A 544 -19.18 -6.92 -10.35
CA THR A 544 -18.95 -7.36 -8.97
C THR A 544 -18.15 -8.65 -9.00
N ASP A 545 -17.33 -8.89 -7.99
CA ASP A 545 -16.47 -10.07 -7.88
C ASP A 545 -16.65 -10.67 -6.48
N LYS A 546 -16.74 -11.99 -6.41
CA LYS A 546 -17.06 -12.73 -5.18
C LYS A 546 -15.85 -12.95 -4.27
N GLY A 547 -14.65 -12.80 -4.83
CA GLY A 547 -13.38 -12.85 -4.08
C GLY A 547 -12.97 -11.49 -3.50
N PHE A 548 -13.67 -10.40 -3.88
CA PHE A 548 -13.30 -9.04 -3.52
C PHE A 548 -14.01 -8.58 -2.24
N ALA A 549 -13.25 -8.12 -1.25
CA ALA A 549 -13.80 -7.45 -0.07
C ALA A 549 -14.00 -5.95 -0.33
N TYR A 550 -13.08 -5.32 -1.06
CA TYR A 550 -13.05 -3.89 -1.32
C TYR A 550 -12.25 -3.57 -2.58
N TRP A 551 -12.90 -3.10 -3.65
CA TRP A 551 -12.21 -2.75 -4.88
C TRP A 551 -11.34 -1.52 -4.66
N HIS A 552 -10.04 -1.69 -4.89
CA HIS A 552 -9.00 -0.79 -4.42
C HIS A 552 -8.46 0.09 -5.55
N SER A 553 -7.82 -0.52 -6.56
CA SER A 553 -7.29 0.20 -7.72
C SER A 553 -7.57 -0.49 -9.05
N ALA A 554 -7.40 0.28 -10.13
CA ALA A 554 -7.64 -0.15 -11.50
C ALA A 554 -6.47 0.29 -12.37
N THR A 555 -5.92 -0.58 -13.23
CA THR A 555 -4.84 -0.23 -14.17
C THR A 555 -5.14 -0.79 -15.55
N PHE A 556 -5.14 0.07 -16.57
CA PHE A 556 -5.22 -0.36 -17.96
C PHE A 556 -3.87 -0.90 -18.46
N ASN A 557 -3.92 -1.77 -19.45
CA ASN A 557 -2.74 -2.03 -20.27
C ASN A 557 -2.47 -0.87 -21.25
N ASN A 558 -1.34 -0.92 -21.98
CA ASN A 558 -0.92 0.18 -22.87
C ASN A 558 -1.90 0.51 -24.02
N ARG A 559 -2.81 -0.41 -24.35
CA ARG A 559 -3.82 -0.24 -25.41
C ARG A 559 -5.18 0.24 -24.90
N GLY A 560 -5.41 0.20 -23.59
CA GLY A 560 -6.74 0.45 -22.99
C GLY A 560 -7.79 -0.60 -23.37
N ASP A 561 -7.38 -1.78 -23.84
CA ASP A 561 -8.26 -2.91 -24.20
C ASP A 561 -8.38 -3.95 -23.08
N LYS A 562 -7.66 -3.75 -21.97
CA LYS A 562 -7.72 -4.56 -20.75
C LYS A 562 -7.63 -3.68 -19.51
N VAL A 563 -8.18 -4.15 -18.40
CA VAL A 563 -8.00 -3.56 -17.07
C VAL A 563 -7.75 -4.65 -16.02
N VAL A 564 -6.78 -4.40 -15.15
CA VAL A 564 -6.53 -5.16 -13.92
C VAL A 564 -7.16 -4.37 -12.76
N PHE A 565 -8.06 -4.99 -12.01
CA PHE A 565 -8.60 -4.46 -10.78
C PHE A 565 -7.99 -5.17 -9.57
N THR A 566 -7.77 -4.45 -8.47
CA THR A 566 -7.13 -4.95 -7.24
C THR A 566 -8.11 -4.94 -6.05
N ASP A 567 -7.89 -5.80 -5.06
CA ASP A 567 -8.73 -5.94 -3.86
C ASP A 567 -7.96 -5.58 -2.58
N GLU A 568 -8.53 -4.73 -1.72
CA GLU A 568 -7.95 -4.35 -0.43
C GLU A 568 -8.36 -5.31 0.71
N TRP A 569 -8.31 -6.63 0.48
CA TRP A 569 -8.71 -7.58 1.52
C TRP A 569 -7.84 -7.43 2.76
N GLY A 570 -8.49 -7.24 3.92
CA GLY A 570 -7.82 -6.96 5.18
C GLY A 570 -7.61 -5.47 5.50
N GLY A 571 -7.99 -4.55 4.60
CA GLY A 571 -7.91 -3.11 4.84
C GLY A 571 -6.48 -2.62 5.07
N GLY A 572 -5.54 -3.17 4.28
CA GLY A 572 -4.13 -2.80 4.28
C GLY A 572 -3.30 -3.24 5.48
N MET A 573 -3.89 -3.38 6.66
CA MET A 573 -3.17 -3.67 7.90
C MET A 573 -2.97 -5.17 8.18
N ARG A 574 -3.84 -6.05 7.65
CA ARG A 574 -3.91 -7.46 8.06
C ARG A 574 -3.06 -8.40 7.18
N PRO A 575 -2.56 -9.53 7.73
CA PRO A 575 -1.86 -10.56 6.97
C PRO A 575 -2.86 -11.41 6.16
N ARG A 576 -2.91 -11.23 4.83
CA ARG A 576 -3.92 -11.86 3.94
C ARG A 576 -3.37 -12.69 2.78
N CYS A 577 -2.09 -13.04 2.88
CA CYS A 577 -1.36 -13.89 1.94
C CYS A 577 -0.79 -15.14 2.64
N ARG A 578 -1.50 -15.66 3.65
CA ARG A 578 -1.04 -16.80 4.45
C ARG A 578 -1.33 -18.11 3.73
N VAL A 579 -0.60 -19.18 4.06
CA VAL A 579 -0.72 -20.51 3.41
C VAL A 579 -2.13 -21.12 3.41
N PHE A 580 -3.02 -20.65 4.28
CA PHE A 580 -4.39 -21.15 4.47
C PHE A 580 -5.47 -20.16 4.02
N ASP A 581 -5.10 -18.95 3.59
CA ASP A 581 -6.05 -18.00 3.01
C ASP A 581 -6.45 -18.46 1.59
N PRO A 582 -7.71 -18.26 1.14
CA PRO A 582 -8.12 -18.63 -0.22
C PRO A 582 -7.30 -17.90 -1.29
N ALA A 583 -7.02 -18.60 -2.39
CA ALA A 583 -6.17 -18.09 -3.47
C ALA A 583 -6.85 -17.02 -4.34
N ASP A 584 -8.19 -16.98 -4.33
CA ASP A 584 -9.05 -16.04 -5.03
C ASP A 584 -9.50 -14.84 -4.16
N TRP A 585 -9.22 -14.86 -2.85
CA TRP A 585 -9.52 -13.76 -1.93
C TRP A 585 -8.34 -12.78 -1.85
N GLY A 586 -8.56 -11.48 -2.03
CA GLY A 586 -7.44 -10.52 -2.12
C GLY A 586 -6.56 -10.73 -3.37
N ALA A 587 -7.12 -11.34 -4.41
CA ALA A 587 -6.48 -11.51 -5.71
C ALA A 587 -6.88 -10.38 -6.65
N ASP A 588 -5.98 -9.97 -7.53
CA ASP A 588 -6.32 -9.09 -8.66
C ASP A 588 -7.22 -9.83 -9.65
N ALA A 589 -8.11 -9.10 -10.32
CA ALA A 589 -8.99 -9.63 -11.35
C ALA A 589 -8.69 -8.96 -12.70
N VAL A 590 -8.41 -9.78 -13.73
CA VAL A 590 -8.09 -9.33 -15.09
C VAL A 590 -9.35 -9.38 -15.96
N TYR A 591 -9.68 -8.24 -16.57
CA TYR A 591 -10.81 -8.08 -17.48
C TYR A 591 -10.33 -7.57 -18.84
N ASP A 592 -10.86 -8.16 -19.92
CA ASP A 592 -10.79 -7.57 -21.26
C ASP A 592 -11.95 -6.59 -21.45
N ILE A 593 -11.77 -5.55 -22.26
CA ILE A 593 -12.80 -4.56 -22.60
C ILE A 593 -13.35 -4.85 -24.00
N GLU A 594 -14.45 -5.59 -24.07
CA GLU A 594 -15.08 -6.05 -25.31
C GLU A 594 -16.37 -5.26 -25.59
N ASP A 595 -16.44 -4.54 -26.71
CA ASP A 595 -17.59 -3.68 -27.08
C ASP A 595 -18.04 -2.71 -25.96
N GLY A 596 -17.09 -2.22 -25.15
CA GLY A 596 -17.34 -1.34 -24.01
C GLY A 596 -17.85 -2.06 -22.75
N LYS A 597 -17.64 -3.38 -22.63
CA LYS A 597 -18.02 -4.18 -21.46
C LYS A 597 -16.81 -4.87 -20.84
N LEU A 598 -16.90 -5.10 -19.53
CA LEU A 598 -15.87 -5.80 -18.76
C LEU A 598 -16.10 -7.32 -18.81
N THR A 599 -15.29 -8.03 -19.61
CA THR A 599 -15.31 -9.49 -19.68
C THR A 599 -14.22 -10.07 -18.78
N TYR A 600 -14.61 -10.68 -17.67
CA TYR A 600 -13.71 -11.41 -16.76
C TYR A 600 -12.90 -12.48 -17.49
N ARG A 601 -11.61 -12.60 -17.16
CA ARG A 601 -10.70 -13.61 -17.72
C ARG A 601 -10.03 -14.49 -16.67
N SER A 602 -9.42 -13.91 -15.65
CA SER A 602 -8.67 -14.64 -14.61
C SER A 602 -8.51 -13.82 -13.33
N HIS A 603 -8.10 -14.50 -12.26
CA HIS A 603 -7.51 -13.87 -11.08
C HIS A 603 -5.99 -14.08 -11.04
N TYR A 604 -5.29 -13.16 -10.40
CA TYR A 604 -3.86 -13.25 -10.08
C TYR A 604 -3.63 -12.88 -8.62
N LYS A 605 -2.89 -13.71 -7.88
CA LYS A 605 -2.41 -13.41 -6.53
C LYS A 605 -0.94 -13.77 -6.47
N LEU A 606 -0.12 -12.99 -5.76
CA LEU A 606 1.30 -13.34 -5.63
C LEU A 606 1.44 -14.74 -4.99
N PRO A 607 2.41 -15.57 -5.43
CA PRO A 607 2.57 -16.92 -4.90
C PRO A 607 3.35 -16.98 -3.56
N ALA A 608 3.71 -15.82 -2.99
CA ALA A 608 4.39 -15.72 -1.70
C ALA A 608 3.43 -16.05 -0.55
N ALA A 609 3.76 -17.07 0.24
CA ALA A 609 3.10 -17.30 1.52
C ALA A 609 3.81 -16.50 2.62
N GLN A 610 3.04 -15.62 3.28
CA GLN A 610 3.51 -14.72 4.34
C GLN A 610 3.03 -15.13 5.73
N GLY A 611 3.76 -14.67 6.76
CA GLY A 611 3.41 -14.86 8.17
C GLY A 611 2.46 -13.79 8.70
N GLU A 612 1.97 -13.97 9.93
CA GLU A 612 0.98 -13.07 10.55
C GLU A 612 1.53 -11.63 10.83
N LYS A 613 2.86 -11.46 10.85
CA LYS A 613 3.51 -10.15 11.04
C LYS A 613 3.67 -9.34 9.74
N GLU A 614 3.29 -9.92 8.61
CA GLU A 614 3.42 -9.34 7.28
C GLU A 614 2.05 -8.93 6.74
N ASN A 615 1.74 -7.62 6.80
CA ASN A 615 0.53 -7.09 6.19
C ASN A 615 0.62 -7.20 4.66
N CYS A 616 -0.34 -7.88 4.04
CA CYS A 616 -0.27 -8.23 2.62
C CYS A 616 -1.56 -7.85 1.91
N VAL A 617 -1.45 -7.00 0.90
CA VAL A 617 -2.57 -6.56 0.07
C VAL A 617 -2.04 -6.05 -1.27
N ALA A 618 -2.83 -6.17 -2.34
CA ALA A 618 -2.51 -5.56 -3.62
C ALA A 618 -2.62 -4.04 -3.54
N HIS A 619 -1.62 -3.32 -4.04
CA HIS A 619 -1.59 -1.86 -4.07
C HIS A 619 -1.03 -1.33 -5.40
N ASN A 620 -0.79 -0.01 -5.46
CA ASN A 620 -0.62 0.70 -6.72
C ASN A 620 0.65 0.34 -7.51
N GLY A 621 0.48 0.28 -8.83
CA GLY A 621 1.49 -0.16 -9.78
C GLY A 621 1.47 0.64 -11.08
N SER A 622 2.39 0.33 -12.00
CA SER A 622 2.33 0.83 -13.38
C SER A 622 2.64 -0.26 -14.39
N ILE A 623 2.25 -0.04 -15.64
CA ILE A 623 2.75 -0.84 -16.75
C ILE A 623 4.27 -0.69 -16.89
N VAL A 624 4.97 -1.77 -17.26
CA VAL A 624 6.33 -1.73 -17.78
C VAL A 624 6.21 -1.76 -19.31
N PRO A 625 6.59 -0.68 -20.03
CA PRO A 625 6.28 -0.50 -21.45
C PRO A 625 7.21 -1.32 -22.37
N ILE A 626 7.10 -2.63 -22.33
CA ILE A 626 7.75 -3.55 -23.27
C ILE A 626 6.94 -3.57 -24.58
N PRO A 627 7.54 -3.34 -25.77
CA PRO A 627 6.82 -3.34 -27.04
C PRO A 627 5.97 -4.60 -27.24
N GLY A 628 4.66 -4.43 -27.38
CA GLY A 628 3.72 -5.53 -27.61
C GLY A 628 3.49 -6.50 -26.43
N ARG A 629 3.84 -6.13 -25.20
CA ARG A 629 3.51 -6.94 -24.01
C ARG A 629 2.78 -6.12 -22.97
N ASP A 630 1.84 -6.77 -22.30
CA ASP A 630 1.10 -6.19 -21.18
C ASP A 630 1.80 -6.68 -19.89
N ILE A 631 2.74 -5.88 -19.38
CA ILE A 631 3.51 -6.18 -18.15
C ILE A 631 3.13 -5.17 -17.08
N PHE A 632 2.83 -5.62 -15.86
CA PHE A 632 2.47 -4.78 -14.72
C PHE A 632 3.50 -4.94 -13.60
N ALA A 633 4.05 -3.84 -13.11
CA ALA A 633 4.89 -3.79 -11.91
C ALA A 633 4.04 -3.23 -10.77
N GLN A 634 3.84 -4.03 -9.72
CA GLN A 634 2.80 -3.82 -8.72
C GLN A 634 3.33 -3.93 -7.30
N ALA A 635 2.88 -3.00 -6.45
CA ALA A 635 3.15 -3.03 -5.03
C ALA A 635 2.21 -4.01 -4.32
N TRP A 636 2.73 -4.79 -3.38
CA TRP A 636 1.99 -5.75 -2.58
C TRP A 636 2.27 -5.58 -1.08
N TYR A 637 2.27 -4.34 -0.55
CA TYR A 637 2.62 -4.04 0.85
C TYR A 637 3.85 -4.85 1.32
N GLN A 638 3.80 -5.62 2.43
CA GLN A 638 4.95 -6.44 2.89
C GLN A 638 5.18 -7.71 2.06
N GLY A 639 4.35 -8.04 1.07
CA GLY A 639 4.63 -9.03 0.02
C GLY A 639 5.52 -8.49 -1.12
N GLY A 640 5.93 -7.23 -1.03
CA GLY A 640 6.99 -6.64 -1.85
C GLY A 640 6.50 -6.10 -3.20
N LEU A 641 7.35 -6.24 -4.21
CA LEU A 641 7.13 -5.87 -5.61
C LEU A 641 6.97 -7.15 -6.43
N SER A 642 5.80 -7.33 -7.04
CA SER A 642 5.54 -8.41 -7.99
C SER A 642 5.44 -7.83 -9.40
N ILE A 643 6.02 -8.52 -10.39
CA ILE A 643 5.89 -8.14 -11.81
C ILE A 643 5.19 -9.27 -12.56
N MET A 644 3.99 -8.97 -13.03
CA MET A 644 3.10 -9.86 -13.76
C MET A 644 3.19 -9.59 -15.27
N ASP A 645 3.32 -10.64 -16.08
CA ASP A 645 2.95 -10.62 -17.50
C ASP A 645 1.48 -11.06 -17.63
N PHE A 646 0.62 -10.19 -18.14
CA PHE A 646 -0.80 -10.43 -18.42
C PHE A 646 -1.13 -10.22 -19.91
N THR A 647 -0.12 -10.38 -20.80
CA THR A 647 -0.29 -10.35 -22.26
C THR A 647 -1.31 -11.38 -22.72
N ASP A 648 -1.36 -12.56 -22.07
CA ASP A 648 -2.52 -13.44 -22.07
C ASP A 648 -3.36 -13.18 -20.82
N SER A 649 -4.52 -12.55 -20.99
CA SER A 649 -5.43 -12.20 -19.89
C SER A 649 -5.99 -13.41 -19.15
N ALA A 650 -5.96 -14.61 -19.76
CA ALA A 650 -6.46 -15.83 -19.14
C ALA A 650 -5.38 -16.57 -18.30
N ASN A 651 -4.10 -16.25 -18.50
CA ASN A 651 -2.97 -16.92 -17.87
C ASN A 651 -1.88 -15.92 -17.43
N PRO A 652 -2.15 -15.03 -16.46
CA PRO A 652 -1.14 -14.13 -15.90
C PRO A 652 -0.01 -14.89 -15.19
N VAL A 653 1.23 -14.43 -15.32
CA VAL A 653 2.43 -15.10 -14.74
C VAL A 653 3.38 -14.10 -14.07
N GLU A 654 3.83 -14.41 -12.85
CA GLU A 654 4.87 -13.65 -12.15
C GLU A 654 6.26 -13.86 -12.80
N ILE A 655 6.78 -12.85 -13.49
CA ILE A 655 8.06 -12.92 -14.22
C ILE A 655 9.26 -12.38 -13.44
N ALA A 656 9.05 -11.52 -12.44
CA ALA A 656 10.09 -10.99 -11.57
C ALA A 656 9.49 -10.56 -10.22
N HIS A 657 10.31 -10.56 -9.16
CA HIS A 657 9.88 -10.09 -7.84
C HIS A 657 11.04 -9.52 -7.03
N PHE A 658 10.72 -8.65 -6.06
CA PHE A 658 11.60 -8.31 -4.95
C PHE A 658 10.77 -8.25 -3.66
N ASP A 659 11.29 -8.79 -2.57
CA ASP A 659 10.58 -8.86 -1.30
C ASP A 659 11.53 -8.74 -0.10
N ARG A 660 11.00 -8.29 1.05
CA ARG A 660 11.71 -8.23 2.33
C ARG A 660 10.84 -8.81 3.44
N GLY A 661 11.45 -9.61 4.32
CA GLY A 661 10.80 -10.08 5.54
C GLY A 661 10.31 -8.94 6.46
N PRO A 662 9.49 -9.28 7.47
CA PRO A 662 8.67 -8.32 8.17
C PRO A 662 9.47 -7.21 8.85
N VAL A 663 8.87 -6.02 9.00
CA VAL A 663 9.51 -4.87 9.65
C VAL A 663 9.95 -5.20 11.09
N SER A 664 9.20 -6.02 11.82
CA SER A 664 9.53 -6.52 13.16
C SER A 664 9.18 -8.00 13.30
N ALA A 665 9.94 -8.74 14.12
CA ALA A 665 9.63 -10.13 14.46
C ALA A 665 8.49 -10.24 15.48
N GLU A 666 8.32 -9.21 16.32
CA GLU A 666 7.46 -9.24 17.51
C GLU A 666 6.15 -8.48 17.27
N HIS A 667 6.19 -7.43 16.44
CA HIS A 667 5.08 -6.51 16.24
C HIS A 667 4.63 -6.48 14.77
N GLN A 668 3.31 -6.46 14.55
CA GLN A 668 2.73 -6.20 13.23
C GLN A 668 2.83 -4.70 12.94
N ILE A 669 3.86 -4.32 12.19
CA ILE A 669 4.12 -2.94 11.78
C ILE A 669 3.77 -2.81 10.30
N LEU A 670 2.95 -1.83 9.95
CA LEU A 670 2.63 -1.51 8.55
C LEU A 670 3.92 -1.18 7.80
N GLY A 671 4.21 -1.93 6.73
CA GLY A 671 5.44 -1.79 5.96
C GLY A 671 5.30 -2.25 4.51
N GLY A 672 6.43 -2.33 3.82
CA GLY A 672 6.48 -2.71 2.41
C GLY A 672 5.99 -1.60 1.49
N TYR A 673 5.69 -1.87 0.21
CA TYR A 673 5.48 -0.81 -0.79
C TYR A 673 4.05 -0.32 -0.85
N TRP A 674 3.86 1.00 -0.76
CA TRP A 674 2.59 1.65 -1.13
C TRP A 674 2.42 1.71 -2.65
N SER A 675 3.45 2.14 -3.37
CA SER A 675 3.40 2.21 -4.83
C SER A 675 4.70 1.74 -5.46
N THR A 676 4.60 1.15 -6.65
CA THR A 676 5.78 0.83 -7.48
C THR A 676 5.54 1.25 -8.92
N TYR A 677 6.35 2.18 -9.44
CA TYR A 677 6.17 2.72 -10.79
C TYR A 677 7.43 2.60 -11.63
N PHE A 678 7.27 2.14 -12.86
CA PHE A 678 8.29 2.18 -13.88
C PHE A 678 8.43 3.61 -14.42
N TYR A 679 9.64 4.16 -14.41
CA TYR A 679 9.94 5.44 -15.03
C TYR A 679 11.35 5.41 -15.63
N LYS A 680 11.46 5.63 -16.94
CA LYS A 680 12.73 5.75 -17.70
C LYS A 680 13.75 4.63 -17.46
N GLY A 681 13.29 3.38 -17.45
CA GLY A 681 14.16 2.19 -17.35
C GLY A 681 14.48 1.71 -15.92
N GLN A 682 13.98 2.39 -14.89
CA GLN A 682 14.02 1.95 -13.50
C GLN A 682 12.59 1.74 -12.98
N ILE A 683 12.44 1.02 -11.87
CA ILE A 683 11.21 0.95 -11.09
C ILE A 683 11.46 1.58 -9.72
N TYR A 684 10.63 2.51 -9.30
CA TYR A 684 10.75 3.21 -8.02
C TYR A 684 9.65 2.69 -7.08
N GLY A 685 10.01 2.37 -5.84
CA GLY A 685 9.07 1.86 -4.83
C GLY A 685 9.03 2.73 -3.58
N THR A 686 7.87 3.30 -3.24
CA THR A 686 7.68 4.02 -1.97
C THR A 686 7.37 3.01 -0.87
N GLU A 687 8.36 2.74 -0.02
CA GLU A 687 8.23 1.82 1.11
C GLU A 687 7.64 2.60 2.31
N ILE A 688 6.51 2.13 2.83
CA ILE A 688 5.64 2.79 3.80
C ILE A 688 6.40 3.19 5.07
N ALA A 689 7.30 2.34 5.57
CA ALA A 689 8.03 2.51 6.81
C ALA A 689 9.48 2.98 6.59
N ARG A 690 10.18 2.38 5.64
CA ARG A 690 11.64 2.45 5.47
C ARG A 690 12.08 3.64 4.60
N GLY A 691 11.38 3.97 3.51
CA GLY A 691 11.77 5.07 2.61
C GLY A 691 11.45 4.84 1.12
N LEU A 692 12.45 4.98 0.26
CA LEU A 692 12.33 4.87 -1.20
C LEU A 692 13.38 3.88 -1.73
N ASP A 693 12.94 2.92 -2.54
CA ASP A 693 13.81 1.99 -3.24
C ASP A 693 13.79 2.24 -4.76
N VAL A 694 14.88 1.86 -5.43
CA VAL A 694 15.04 1.87 -6.89
C VAL A 694 15.50 0.50 -7.36
N PHE A 695 14.75 -0.10 -8.27
CA PHE A 695 14.98 -1.41 -8.85
C PHE A 695 15.29 -1.34 -10.34
N ARG A 696 16.01 -2.35 -10.82
CA ARG A 696 16.24 -2.56 -12.25
C ARG A 696 15.99 -4.00 -12.63
N LEU A 697 15.23 -4.20 -13.71
CA LEU A 697 15.03 -5.50 -14.34
C LEU A 697 16.35 -6.10 -14.84
N GLN A 698 16.44 -7.42 -14.80
CA GLN A 698 17.56 -8.19 -15.36
C GLN A 698 17.08 -9.13 -16.47
N PRO A 699 17.94 -9.40 -17.48
CA PRO A 699 17.64 -10.42 -18.48
C PRO A 699 17.38 -11.79 -17.84
N SER A 700 16.38 -12.48 -18.37
CA SER A 700 15.89 -13.77 -17.90
C SER A 700 15.25 -14.54 -19.07
N ASP A 701 14.76 -15.76 -18.82
CA ASP A 701 13.99 -16.49 -19.83
C ASP A 701 12.69 -15.76 -20.24
N TYR A 702 12.15 -14.92 -19.34
CA TYR A 702 10.94 -14.11 -19.59
C TYR A 702 11.20 -12.81 -20.36
N LEU A 703 12.35 -12.16 -20.16
CA LEU A 703 12.68 -10.84 -20.74
C LEU A 703 14.12 -10.80 -21.23
N THR A 704 14.34 -10.48 -22.51
CA THR A 704 15.71 -10.27 -23.03
C THR A 704 16.24 -8.87 -22.69
N GLN A 705 17.55 -8.67 -22.82
CA GLN A 705 18.14 -7.34 -22.68
C GLN A 705 17.57 -6.34 -23.71
N ASN A 706 17.20 -6.77 -24.92
CA ASN A 706 16.61 -5.86 -25.91
C ASN A 706 15.19 -5.44 -25.52
N GLU A 707 14.40 -6.33 -24.88
CA GLU A 707 13.09 -5.96 -24.33
C GLU A 707 13.23 -4.93 -23.20
N ILE A 708 14.16 -5.15 -22.27
CA ILE A 708 14.45 -4.22 -21.16
C ILE A 708 14.99 -2.88 -21.69
N ASP A 709 15.93 -2.90 -22.64
CA ASP A 709 16.45 -1.70 -23.31
C ASP A 709 15.30 -0.95 -24.03
N ALA A 710 14.37 -1.65 -24.67
CA ALA A 710 13.24 -1.05 -25.38
C ALA A 710 12.22 -0.39 -24.44
N ALA A 711 11.97 -0.94 -23.25
CA ALA A 711 11.15 -0.27 -22.24
C ALA A 711 11.80 1.03 -21.72
N ALA A 712 13.14 1.13 -21.70
CA ALA A 712 13.81 2.38 -21.38
C ALA A 712 13.75 3.43 -22.51
N LEU A 713 13.39 3.04 -23.74
CA LEU A 713 13.18 3.92 -24.90
C LEU A 713 11.72 4.39 -25.06
N ALA A 714 10.81 3.90 -24.20
CA ALA A 714 9.43 4.35 -24.11
C ALA A 714 9.32 5.89 -24.03
N GLN A 715 8.49 6.47 -24.89
CA GLN A 715 8.21 7.90 -24.88
C GLN A 715 6.91 8.18 -24.12
N GLU A 716 7.05 8.67 -22.89
CA GLU A 716 5.91 9.15 -22.11
C GLU A 716 5.40 10.49 -22.67
N VAL A 717 4.07 10.63 -22.72
CA VAL A 717 3.40 11.86 -23.16
C VAL A 717 3.84 13.04 -22.26
N ASN A 718 4.43 14.06 -22.89
CA ASN A 718 4.98 15.24 -22.22
C ASN A 718 6.06 14.94 -21.13
N GLY A 719 6.64 13.73 -21.11
CA GLY A 719 7.67 13.33 -20.14
C GLY A 719 7.24 13.47 -18.68
N THR A 720 5.96 13.21 -18.41
CA THR A 720 5.32 13.31 -17.10
C THR A 720 4.57 12.00 -16.81
N PHE A 721 4.80 11.43 -15.63
CA PHE A 721 4.05 10.30 -15.10
C PHE A 721 3.29 10.75 -13.86
N ASN A 722 1.99 10.49 -13.81
CA ASN A 722 1.17 10.69 -12.62
C ASN A 722 0.49 9.37 -12.24
N PRO A 723 0.36 9.09 -10.93
CA PRO A 723 -0.55 8.09 -10.40
C PRO A 723 -1.95 8.20 -11.05
N GLN A 724 -2.57 7.05 -11.32
CA GLN A 724 -3.91 6.93 -11.91
C GLN A 724 -4.14 7.74 -13.21
N GLN A 725 -3.08 8.15 -13.94
CA GLN A 725 -3.17 8.83 -15.24
C GLN A 725 -2.33 8.09 -16.28
N GLN A 726 -3.01 7.41 -17.21
CA GLN A 726 -2.36 6.61 -18.25
C GLN A 726 -2.50 7.25 -19.64
N PHE A 727 -1.44 7.09 -20.43
CA PHE A 727 -1.36 7.47 -21.83
C PHE A 727 -0.77 6.30 -22.62
N PRO A 728 -1.07 6.19 -23.93
CA PRO A 728 -0.48 5.15 -24.75
C PRO A 728 1.00 5.48 -24.95
N VAL A 729 1.86 4.57 -24.54
CA VAL A 729 3.30 4.68 -24.72
C VAL A 729 3.68 4.24 -26.12
N GLU A 730 4.47 5.06 -26.80
CA GLU A 730 5.05 4.78 -28.11
C GLU A 730 6.57 4.55 -27.99
N TRP A 731 7.15 3.89 -28.99
CA TRP A 731 8.59 3.61 -29.06
C TRP A 731 9.17 4.19 -30.34
N PRO A 732 10.40 4.74 -30.32
CA PRO A 732 11.04 5.24 -31.53
C PRO A 732 11.38 4.09 -32.49
N ALA A 733 11.48 4.43 -33.78
CA ALA A 733 12.04 3.56 -34.81
C ALA A 733 13.56 3.33 -34.58
N ASP A 734 13.88 2.44 -33.65
CA ASP A 734 15.24 2.13 -33.19
C ASP A 734 15.58 0.63 -33.39
N PRO A 735 16.83 0.26 -33.74
CA PRO A 735 17.23 -1.13 -33.86
C PRO A 735 16.99 -1.99 -32.61
N VAL A 736 16.99 -1.41 -31.40
CA VAL A 736 16.67 -2.08 -30.13
C VAL A 736 15.22 -2.54 -30.10
N VAL A 737 14.29 -1.68 -30.49
CA VAL A 737 12.84 -1.97 -30.51
C VAL A 737 12.56 -3.08 -31.52
N ALA A 738 13.19 -3.03 -32.70
CA ALA A 738 13.13 -4.10 -33.67
C ALA A 738 13.74 -5.42 -33.15
N LEU A 739 14.85 -5.37 -32.42
CA LEU A 739 15.45 -6.55 -31.79
C LEU A 739 14.57 -7.15 -30.68
N ALA A 740 13.84 -6.34 -29.91
CA ALA A 740 12.89 -6.81 -28.90
C ALA A 740 11.78 -7.69 -29.53
N TYR A 741 11.18 -7.24 -30.64
CA TYR A 741 10.20 -8.06 -31.38
C TYR A 741 10.83 -9.30 -32.01
N VAL A 742 12.07 -9.24 -32.51
CA VAL A 742 12.79 -10.43 -33.01
C VAL A 742 13.01 -11.47 -31.90
N ASP A 743 13.39 -11.03 -30.70
CA ASP A 743 13.54 -11.90 -29.54
C ASP A 743 12.20 -12.53 -29.10
N GLN A 744 11.10 -11.76 -29.14
CA GLN A 744 9.75 -12.29 -28.90
C GLN A 744 9.32 -13.32 -29.96
N LEU A 745 9.58 -13.08 -31.24
CA LEU A 745 9.29 -14.04 -32.32
C LEU A 745 10.10 -15.33 -32.16
N ARG A 746 11.37 -15.23 -31.75
CA ARG A 746 12.20 -16.40 -31.43
C ARG A 746 11.60 -17.22 -30.27
N ARG A 747 11.19 -16.55 -29.19
CA ARG A 747 10.53 -17.20 -28.03
C ARG A 747 9.16 -17.79 -28.38
N ALA A 748 8.45 -17.22 -29.35
CA ALA A 748 7.22 -17.76 -29.93
C ALA A 748 7.46 -18.92 -30.93
N GLY A 749 8.71 -19.37 -31.13
CA GLY A 749 9.05 -20.54 -31.94
C GLY A 749 9.20 -20.28 -33.45
N VAL A 750 9.34 -19.03 -33.89
CA VAL A 750 9.60 -18.71 -35.31
C VAL A 750 11.00 -19.20 -35.71
N ASP A 751 11.10 -19.81 -36.90
CA ASP A 751 12.33 -20.38 -37.44
C ASP A 751 13.47 -19.35 -37.49
N GLY A 752 14.62 -19.69 -36.87
CA GLY A 752 15.86 -18.91 -36.91
C GLY A 752 16.29 -18.53 -38.32
N ALA A 753 16.04 -19.38 -39.32
CA ALA A 753 16.35 -19.10 -40.71
C ALA A 753 15.62 -17.85 -41.28
N LEU A 754 14.46 -17.47 -40.70
CA LEU A 754 13.71 -16.27 -41.07
C LEU A 754 14.16 -15.02 -40.31
N ILE A 755 14.63 -15.17 -39.06
CA ILE A 755 14.87 -14.05 -38.13
C ILE A 755 16.34 -13.74 -37.86
N ASP A 756 17.25 -14.72 -37.92
CA ASP A 756 18.66 -14.54 -37.59
C ASP A 756 19.41 -13.59 -38.55
N PRO A 757 19.18 -13.61 -39.89
CA PRO A 757 19.79 -12.64 -40.81
C PRO A 757 19.36 -11.19 -40.50
N LEU A 758 18.10 -11.02 -40.09
CA LEU A 758 17.54 -9.73 -39.68
C LEU A 758 18.12 -9.29 -38.34
N ALA A 759 18.18 -10.18 -37.34
CA ALA A 759 18.81 -9.96 -36.05
C ALA A 759 20.26 -9.47 -36.19
N ALA A 760 21.06 -10.16 -37.01
CA ALA A 760 22.46 -9.79 -37.27
C ALA A 760 22.57 -8.41 -37.94
N SER A 761 21.67 -8.09 -38.87
CA SER A 761 21.64 -6.79 -39.56
C SER A 761 21.25 -5.65 -38.61
N LEU A 762 20.29 -5.88 -37.72
CA LEU A 762 19.86 -4.93 -36.68
C LEU A 762 20.95 -4.75 -35.61
N GLN A 763 21.63 -5.82 -35.18
CA GLN A 763 22.78 -5.73 -34.27
C GLN A 763 23.94 -4.93 -34.87
N ALA A 764 24.26 -5.15 -36.15
CA ALA A 764 25.25 -4.34 -36.85
C ALA A 764 24.83 -2.85 -36.91
N MET A 765 23.55 -2.57 -37.10
CA MET A 765 23.00 -1.21 -37.07
C MET A 765 23.06 -0.58 -35.66
N LYS A 766 22.67 -1.30 -34.59
CA LYS A 766 22.84 -0.90 -33.17
C LYS A 766 24.31 -0.57 -32.87
N ALA A 767 25.25 -1.31 -33.46
CA ALA A 767 26.69 -1.09 -33.34
C ALA A 767 27.28 -0.04 -34.31
N GLY A 768 26.45 0.68 -35.09
CA GLY A 768 26.89 1.74 -36.01
C GLY A 768 27.66 1.26 -37.25
N SER A 769 27.64 -0.04 -37.55
CA SER A 769 28.35 -0.66 -38.69
C SER A 769 27.42 -1.21 -39.79
N GLY A 770 26.12 -1.31 -39.50
CA GLY A 770 25.09 -1.77 -40.43
C GLY A 770 24.59 -0.68 -41.40
N SER A 771 23.66 -1.05 -42.29
CA SER A 771 23.02 -0.10 -43.22
C SER A 771 21.53 -0.38 -43.37
N LYS A 772 20.74 0.67 -43.65
CA LYS A 772 19.29 0.57 -43.91
C LYS A 772 18.97 -0.45 -45.02
N ALA A 773 19.79 -0.50 -46.07
CA ALA A 773 19.63 -1.46 -47.17
C ALA A 773 19.84 -2.92 -46.73
N ALA A 774 20.80 -3.19 -45.84
CA ALA A 774 21.03 -4.53 -45.31
C ALA A 774 19.85 -5.01 -44.46
N VAL A 775 19.36 -4.19 -43.53
CA VAL A 775 18.18 -4.51 -42.70
C VAL A 775 16.95 -4.75 -43.58
N LYS A 776 16.68 -3.88 -44.56
CA LYS A 776 15.54 -4.03 -45.49
C LYS A 776 15.63 -5.31 -46.33
N SER A 777 16.83 -5.69 -46.78
CA SER A 777 17.05 -6.95 -47.50
C SER A 777 16.89 -8.18 -46.60
N ALA A 778 17.31 -8.09 -45.34
CA ALA A 778 17.23 -9.18 -44.38
C ALA A 778 15.81 -9.39 -43.81
N ALA A 779 14.97 -8.35 -43.79
CA ALA A 779 13.57 -8.43 -43.36
C ALA A 779 12.65 -9.11 -44.40
N ALA A 780 13.00 -9.09 -45.69
CA ALA A 780 12.13 -9.53 -46.77
C ALA A 780 11.62 -10.99 -46.67
N PRO A 781 12.43 -12.00 -46.25
CA PRO A 781 11.95 -13.36 -46.03
C PRO A 781 10.87 -13.40 -44.95
N LEU A 782 11.12 -12.77 -43.79
CA LEU A 782 10.17 -12.71 -42.68
C LEU A 782 8.88 -11.99 -43.06
N ALA A 783 8.96 -10.86 -43.77
CA ALA A 783 7.80 -10.11 -44.26
C ALA A 783 6.85 -11.01 -45.08
N SER A 784 7.41 -11.85 -45.95
CA SER A 784 6.67 -12.80 -46.80
C SER A 784 6.19 -14.07 -46.08
N ALA A 785 6.64 -14.31 -44.84
CA ALA A 785 6.25 -15.50 -44.09
C ALA A 785 4.79 -15.40 -43.61
N THR A 786 4.07 -16.51 -43.77
CA THR A 786 2.77 -16.73 -43.12
C THR A 786 3.03 -17.37 -41.75
N LEU A 787 2.65 -16.67 -40.69
CA LEU A 787 2.76 -17.12 -39.31
C LEU A 787 1.35 -17.32 -38.73
N ASP A 788 1.23 -17.97 -37.58
CA ASP A 788 -0.05 -18.08 -36.88
C ASP A 788 -0.51 -16.72 -36.29
N ALA A 789 -1.73 -16.65 -35.75
CA ALA A 789 -2.29 -15.41 -35.21
C ALA A 789 -1.52 -14.86 -33.99
N SER A 790 -0.89 -15.71 -33.18
CA SER A 790 -0.11 -15.30 -31.99
C SER A 790 1.25 -14.69 -32.35
N GLN A 791 1.78 -15.07 -33.51
CA GLN A 791 3.04 -14.59 -34.08
C GLN A 791 2.83 -13.46 -35.10
N GLY A 792 1.70 -13.46 -35.82
CA GLY A 792 1.45 -12.60 -36.97
C GLY A 792 1.45 -11.11 -36.63
N TRP A 793 0.74 -10.70 -35.58
CA TRP A 793 0.69 -9.29 -35.19
C TRP A 793 2.06 -8.76 -34.74
N ARG A 794 2.89 -9.60 -34.08
CA ARG A 794 4.28 -9.25 -33.70
C ARG A 794 5.16 -9.04 -34.93
N LYS A 795 4.99 -9.88 -35.95
CA LYS A 795 5.68 -9.72 -37.24
C LYS A 795 5.26 -8.42 -37.90
N ASP A 796 3.97 -8.10 -37.92
CA ASP A 796 3.47 -6.89 -38.59
C ASP A 796 3.95 -5.62 -37.88
N ALA A 797 3.92 -5.57 -36.54
CA ALA A 797 4.52 -4.49 -35.75
C ALA A 797 6.05 -4.36 -35.97
N LEU A 798 6.77 -5.48 -36.07
CA LEU A 798 8.20 -5.45 -36.43
C LEU A 798 8.44 -4.91 -37.85
N MET A 799 7.57 -5.23 -38.81
CA MET A 799 7.68 -4.71 -40.18
C MET A 799 7.41 -3.21 -40.25
N GLU A 800 6.51 -2.68 -39.42
CA GLU A 800 6.26 -1.25 -39.26
C GLU A 800 7.50 -0.52 -38.74
N VAL A 801 8.06 -0.97 -37.60
CA VAL A 801 9.31 -0.42 -37.03
C VAL A 801 10.47 -0.48 -38.05
N ILE A 802 10.60 -1.57 -38.81
CA ILE A 802 11.62 -1.69 -39.88
C ILE A 802 11.33 -0.74 -41.04
N GLY A 803 10.05 -0.53 -41.37
CA GLY A 803 9.61 0.41 -42.40
C GLY A 803 10.11 1.82 -42.10
N GLU A 804 9.85 2.31 -40.89
CA GLU A 804 10.30 3.63 -40.41
C GLU A 804 11.82 3.72 -40.25
N LEU A 805 12.44 2.71 -39.63
CA LEU A 805 13.89 2.64 -39.44
C LEU A 805 14.66 2.67 -40.77
N THR A 806 14.07 2.14 -41.86
CA THR A 806 14.68 2.07 -43.19
C THR A 806 14.19 3.10 -44.21
N ALA A 807 13.28 4.01 -43.82
CA ALA A 807 12.89 5.18 -44.62
C ALA A 807 14.01 6.22 -44.76
#